data_AF-A0AAX2V277-F1
#
_entry.id   AF-A0AAX2V277-F1
#
_cell.length_a   1.000
_cell.length_b   1.000
_cell.length_c   1.000
_cell.angle_alpha   90.00
_cell.angle_beta   90.00
_cell.angle_gamma   90.00
#
_symmetry.space_group_name_H-M   'P 1'
#
loop_
_entity.id
_entity.type
_entity.pdbx_description
1 polymer ?
#
loop_
_entity_poly.entity_id
_entity_poly.type
_entity_poly.pdbx_seq_one_letter_code
_entity_poly.pdbx_strand_id
1 'polypeptide(L)'
;MKKKLLTLFLSVMSVFFVFGAKVSAETISVVSDTAYAPFEFKDSDQTYKGIDVDIINEVAKRKNWDVNQTFPGFDAAVNAVQSGQADALMAGTTVTDARKKVFTFSDTYYDTSIVIYTRSSDKVSDYKQLKGKTVGVKNGTASQTWLDKNASKYGFTVKTFDTSDLMNNSLDSGSVDAAMDDTPVVKYAIGQGKDYAINIKPESIGSFAFAVKKGGKHENLIKDFNEALKEMKEDGTYDKIMNKWLGDSSKSSSSKPSADLKLTGDANAKATPAKETYTISMDSSFAPFEYQNGSGKYVGIDVDIINAIAKNQGFNVKLTNPGFDASLNAVQSSQADAVLAGMTITDARKQIFDFSDPYYTSNIRLAVAKGSKVKSYKDLKGKTVGAKNGTSSYSWLEDHAGEYGFTVRAYDEASTMYDSLNSGSIDALMDDEAVLLYAIQQGRNFTTPIEGIATGEVGFAVKKGANPELIEMFNNGLAAIVKDGTYDKIINKYLDSNKSKEGSTKKATDETTIVGLIKNNYKQLLQGLGITLGLTLLSFAIAMIIGVIFGMMAVAPNKTLRVISQVFVDVVRGIPLMIVAAFIYWGIPNLIENITGHQSPINDFVAATIALSLNGGAYIAEIVRGGIEAVPIGQMEASRSLGVPYNTTMRKVILPQAVRLMLPNFINQFVISLKDTTIVSAIGLVELFQTGKIIIARNYQSFRMYAILAILYLVIITCLTKLAKRLEKRLK
;
A
#
# COMPACT_ATOMS: atom_id res chain seq x y z
N MET A 1 14.08 -22.06 -41.38
CA MET A 1 14.18 -20.65 -40.94
C MET A 1 13.93 -20.40 -39.44
N LYS A 2 13.34 -21.31 -38.65
CA LYS A 2 13.07 -21.03 -37.21
C LYS A 2 14.21 -21.31 -36.21
N LYS A 3 15.27 -22.03 -36.58
CA LYS A 3 16.41 -22.32 -35.66
C LYS A 3 17.62 -21.38 -35.80
N LYS A 4 17.73 -20.61 -36.89
CA LYS A 4 18.85 -19.66 -37.10
C LYS A 4 18.60 -18.26 -36.52
N LEU A 5 17.33 -17.90 -36.26
CA LEU A 5 17.00 -16.59 -35.68
C LEU A 5 17.23 -16.53 -34.16
N LEU A 6 17.13 -17.68 -33.47
CA LEU A 6 17.33 -17.76 -32.01
C LEU A 6 18.81 -17.64 -31.62
N THR A 7 19.72 -18.12 -32.48
CA THR A 7 21.17 -18.05 -32.27
C THR A 7 21.75 -16.65 -32.53
N LEU A 8 21.09 -15.86 -33.38
CA LEU A 8 21.47 -14.47 -33.65
C LEU A 8 21.07 -13.53 -32.50
N PHE A 9 20.01 -13.87 -31.75
CA PHE A 9 19.60 -13.09 -30.58
C PHE A 9 20.48 -13.32 -29.34
N LEU A 10 21.16 -14.48 -29.26
CA LEU A 10 22.06 -14.84 -28.16
C LEU A 10 23.51 -14.39 -28.34
N SER A 11 23.90 -13.93 -29.54
CA SER A 11 25.29 -13.53 -29.85
C SER A 11 25.53 -12.01 -29.84
N VAL A 12 24.47 -11.20 -29.76
CA VAL A 12 24.58 -9.72 -29.72
C VAL A 12 24.68 -9.18 -28.28
N MET A 13 24.50 -10.02 -27.25
CA MET A 13 24.68 -9.65 -25.84
C MET A 13 26.12 -9.82 -25.30
N SER A 14 27.08 -10.19 -26.14
CA SER A 14 28.44 -10.55 -25.68
C SER A 14 29.55 -9.60 -26.15
N VAL A 15 29.21 -8.54 -26.89
CA VAL A 15 30.22 -7.64 -27.49
C VAL A 15 29.96 -6.18 -27.10
N PHE A 16 30.00 -5.91 -25.81
CA PHE A 16 30.29 -4.58 -25.27
C PHE A 16 30.91 -4.78 -23.89
N PHE A 17 32.20 -5.13 -23.83
CA PHE A 17 33.11 -4.77 -22.74
C PHE A 17 34.50 -5.36 -23.03
N VAL A 18 35.25 -4.72 -23.92
CA VAL A 18 36.72 -4.77 -23.86
C VAL A 18 37.22 -3.40 -24.27
N PHE A 19 37.57 -2.55 -23.32
CA PHE A 19 38.71 -1.62 -23.40
C PHE A 19 38.94 -0.98 -22.01
N GLY A 20 40.19 -1.07 -21.54
CA GLY A 20 40.69 -0.27 -20.42
C GLY A 20 41.13 -1.07 -19.19
N ALA A 21 42.19 -1.88 -19.31
CA ALA A 21 42.93 -2.33 -18.13
C ALA A 21 43.69 -1.13 -17.54
N LYS A 22 43.05 -0.41 -16.61
CA LYS A 22 43.78 0.20 -15.50
C LYS A 22 44.10 -0.94 -14.53
N VAL A 23 45.32 -0.94 -14.00
CA VAL A 23 45.65 -1.74 -12.81
C VAL A 23 44.69 -1.28 -11.71
N SER A 24 43.59 -2.00 -11.56
CA SER A 24 42.59 -1.75 -10.52
C SER A 24 43.17 -2.25 -9.21
N ALA A 25 42.92 -1.52 -8.13
CA ALA A 25 43.13 -2.05 -6.79
C ALA A 25 42.41 -3.41 -6.68
N GLU A 26 43.06 -4.39 -6.02
CA GLU A 26 42.45 -5.69 -5.74
C GLU A 26 41.19 -5.45 -4.91
N THR A 27 40.01 -5.79 -5.44
CA THR A 27 38.74 -5.61 -4.74
C THR A 27 38.73 -6.47 -3.48
N ILE A 28 38.60 -5.86 -2.31
CA ILE A 28 38.60 -6.51 -1.01
C ILE A 28 37.21 -7.10 -0.75
N SER A 29 37.12 -8.42 -0.65
CA SER A 29 35.90 -9.12 -0.32
C SER A 29 35.70 -9.18 1.20
N VAL A 30 34.73 -8.42 1.71
CA VAL A 30 34.32 -8.45 3.12
C VAL A 30 33.04 -9.28 3.23
N VAL A 31 33.08 -10.33 4.02
CA VAL A 31 31.92 -11.17 4.30
C VAL A 31 31.32 -10.85 5.67
N SER A 32 30.00 -10.87 5.74
CA SER A 32 29.23 -10.53 6.93
C SER A 32 28.07 -11.52 7.17
N ASP A 33 27.34 -11.36 8.27
CA ASP A 33 26.15 -12.18 8.56
C ASP A 33 24.97 -11.83 7.63
N THR A 34 23.99 -12.73 7.52
CA THR A 34 22.84 -12.54 6.62
C THR A 34 21.83 -11.56 7.21
N ALA A 35 21.65 -11.55 8.53
CA ALA A 35 20.70 -10.69 9.23
C ALA A 35 21.01 -10.62 10.74
N TYR A 36 21.65 -9.53 11.16
CA TYR A 36 22.01 -9.21 12.53
C TYR A 36 21.85 -7.70 12.83
N ALA A 37 20.60 -7.24 12.93
CA ALA A 37 20.33 -5.84 13.25
C ALA A 37 20.73 -5.49 14.70
N PRO A 38 21.31 -4.31 14.97
CA PRO A 38 21.54 -3.19 14.05
C PRO A 38 22.89 -3.21 13.30
N PHE A 39 23.65 -4.30 13.33
CA PHE A 39 25.01 -4.36 12.76
C PHE A 39 25.02 -4.62 11.24
N GLU A 40 24.24 -5.57 10.75
CA GLU A 40 24.10 -5.85 9.31
C GLU A 40 22.75 -6.50 8.99
N PHE A 41 21.90 -5.86 8.18
CA PHE A 41 20.60 -6.41 7.80
C PHE A 41 20.08 -5.79 6.51
N LYS A 42 19.12 -6.45 5.84
CA LYS A 42 18.42 -5.88 4.69
C LYS A 42 17.28 -4.98 5.16
N ASP A 43 17.30 -3.74 4.69
CA ASP A 43 16.19 -2.81 4.86
C ASP A 43 15.11 -3.07 3.79
N SER A 44 13.98 -2.37 3.88
CA SER A 44 12.83 -2.45 2.96
C SER A 44 13.19 -2.27 1.48
N ASP A 45 14.29 -1.57 1.18
CA ASP A 45 14.85 -1.39 -0.17
C ASP A 45 15.73 -2.57 -0.65
N GLN A 46 15.82 -3.64 0.14
CA GLN A 46 16.65 -4.83 -0.09
C GLN A 46 18.17 -4.57 -0.08
N THR A 47 18.61 -3.38 0.33
CA THR A 47 20.02 -3.05 0.51
C THR A 47 20.48 -3.37 1.92
N TYR A 48 21.72 -3.82 2.05
CA TYR A 48 22.32 -4.08 3.36
C TYR A 48 22.71 -2.78 4.04
N LYS A 49 22.27 -2.61 5.28
CA LYS A 49 22.55 -1.48 6.15
C LYS A 49 22.89 -1.98 7.55
N GLY A 50 23.53 -1.12 8.34
CA GLY A 50 23.80 -1.37 9.75
C GLY A 50 25.15 -0.80 10.19
N ILE A 51 25.49 -0.97 11.46
CA ILE A 51 26.73 -0.47 12.08
C ILE A 51 27.98 -1.03 11.39
N ASP A 52 28.05 -2.34 11.16
CA ASP A 52 29.21 -2.99 10.54
C ASP A 52 29.35 -2.57 9.07
N VAL A 53 28.21 -2.45 8.36
CA VAL A 53 28.16 -1.97 6.96
C VAL A 53 28.63 -0.52 6.86
N ASP A 54 28.16 0.36 7.74
CA ASP A 54 28.51 1.78 7.75
C ASP A 54 29.98 2.00 8.15
N ILE A 55 30.51 1.23 9.11
CA ILE A 55 31.93 1.28 9.50
C ILE A 55 32.81 0.81 8.34
N ILE A 56 32.49 -0.30 7.68
CA ILE A 56 33.28 -0.80 6.54
C ILE A 56 33.25 0.19 5.37
N ASN A 57 32.10 0.79 5.08
CA ASN A 57 31.98 1.81 4.04
C ASN A 57 32.85 3.06 4.35
N GLU A 58 32.89 3.50 5.60
CA GLU A 58 33.70 4.64 6.01
C GLU A 58 35.20 4.31 6.04
N VAL A 59 35.59 3.12 6.51
CA VAL A 59 36.98 2.64 6.43
C VAL A 59 37.43 2.56 4.97
N ALA A 60 36.58 2.01 4.09
CA ALA A 60 36.87 1.90 2.67
C ALA A 60 37.10 3.26 2.02
N LYS A 61 36.28 4.24 2.38
CA LYS A 61 36.43 5.63 1.93
C LYS A 61 37.74 6.26 2.40
N ARG A 62 38.14 6.07 3.67
CA ARG A 62 39.35 6.69 4.25
C ARG A 62 40.65 6.06 3.76
N LYS A 63 40.66 4.74 3.59
CA LYS A 63 41.84 3.98 3.17
C LYS A 63 41.84 3.64 1.68
N ASN A 64 40.87 4.19 0.93
CA ASN A 64 40.70 4.00 -0.51
C ASN A 64 40.64 2.52 -0.91
N TRP A 65 39.90 1.73 -0.13
CA TRP A 65 39.61 0.34 -0.45
C TRP A 65 38.50 0.26 -1.49
N ASP A 66 38.69 -0.60 -2.49
CA ASP A 66 37.60 -1.05 -3.36
C ASP A 66 36.96 -2.27 -2.69
N VAL A 67 35.80 -2.11 -2.05
CA VAL A 67 35.21 -3.16 -1.20
C VAL A 67 33.98 -3.78 -1.86
N ASN A 68 33.92 -5.11 -1.86
CA ASN A 68 32.73 -5.87 -2.17
C ASN A 68 32.22 -6.58 -0.91
N GLN A 69 31.10 -6.08 -0.37
CA GLN A 69 30.46 -6.68 0.81
C GLN A 69 29.47 -7.77 0.40
N THR A 70 29.57 -8.95 1.01
CA THR A 70 28.63 -10.06 0.79
C THR A 70 28.17 -10.66 2.11
N PHE A 71 26.94 -11.19 2.14
CA PHE A 71 26.23 -11.51 3.39
C PHE A 71 25.77 -12.97 3.45
N PRO A 72 26.70 -13.96 3.35
CA PRO A 72 26.37 -15.37 3.23
C PRO A 72 25.90 -16.02 4.55
N GLY A 73 26.00 -15.30 5.67
CA GLY A 73 25.70 -15.82 7.02
C GLY A 73 26.98 -16.09 7.80
N PHE A 74 26.95 -15.89 9.13
CA PHE A 74 28.16 -15.88 9.97
C PHE A 74 29.06 -17.10 9.79
N ASP A 75 28.51 -18.33 9.84
CA ASP A 75 29.31 -19.55 9.69
C ASP A 75 29.91 -19.69 8.27
N ALA A 76 29.15 -19.31 7.24
CA ALA A 76 29.64 -19.31 5.87
C ALA A 76 30.71 -18.22 5.66
N ALA A 77 30.56 -17.05 6.29
CA ALA A 77 31.52 -15.96 6.28
C ALA A 77 32.84 -16.36 6.97
N VAL A 78 32.75 -16.96 8.16
CA VAL A 78 33.91 -17.52 8.88
C VAL A 78 34.63 -18.55 8.02
N ASN A 79 33.90 -19.50 7.42
CA ASN A 79 34.48 -20.52 6.57
C ASN A 79 35.08 -19.94 5.27
N ALA A 80 34.45 -18.93 4.67
CA ALA A 80 34.96 -18.25 3.48
C ALA A 80 36.30 -17.58 3.76
N VAL A 81 36.46 -16.88 4.89
CA VAL A 81 37.75 -16.26 5.25
C VAL A 81 38.79 -17.31 5.63
N GLN A 82 38.42 -18.36 6.38
CA GLN A 82 39.37 -19.41 6.74
C GLN A 82 39.84 -20.23 5.52
N SER A 83 38.97 -20.49 4.56
CA SER A 83 39.31 -21.17 3.30
C SER A 83 40.01 -20.26 2.28
N GLY A 84 39.98 -18.95 2.48
CA GLY A 84 40.55 -17.95 1.56
C GLY A 84 39.66 -17.60 0.38
N GLN A 85 38.35 -17.91 0.45
CA GLN A 85 37.33 -17.50 -0.50
C GLN A 85 36.87 -16.04 -0.30
N ALA A 86 37.08 -15.49 0.89
CA ALA A 86 36.88 -14.08 1.21
C ALA A 86 38.08 -13.53 1.98
N ASP A 87 38.26 -12.22 1.96
CA ASP A 87 39.49 -11.57 2.41
C ASP A 87 39.40 -11.18 3.89
N ALA A 88 38.20 -10.76 4.34
CA ALA A 88 37.97 -10.33 5.70
C ALA A 88 36.54 -10.58 6.20
N LEU A 89 36.39 -10.62 7.52
CA LEU A 89 35.15 -10.84 8.26
C LEU A 89 34.81 -9.59 9.09
N MET A 90 33.60 -9.06 8.90
CA MET A 90 32.99 -8.02 9.73
C MET A 90 31.54 -8.42 10.00
N ALA A 91 31.29 -9.04 11.15
CA ALA A 91 29.99 -9.60 11.50
C ALA A 91 29.79 -9.71 13.02
N GLY A 92 29.99 -8.61 13.75
CA GLY A 92 29.94 -8.61 15.22
C GLY A 92 30.85 -9.66 15.87
N THR A 93 32.08 -9.86 15.35
CA THR A 93 32.90 -11.02 15.73
C THR A 93 33.60 -10.79 17.08
N THR A 94 33.17 -11.51 18.12
CA THR A 94 33.83 -11.47 19.45
C THR A 94 35.26 -12.01 19.40
N VAL A 95 36.20 -11.25 19.95
CA VAL A 95 37.60 -11.64 20.10
C VAL A 95 37.75 -12.68 21.22
N THR A 96 38.27 -13.86 20.90
CA THR A 96 38.55 -14.93 21.88
C THR A 96 39.91 -15.56 21.65
N ASP A 97 40.52 -16.14 22.69
CA ASP A 97 41.83 -16.80 22.57
C ASP A 97 41.80 -18.03 21.65
N ALA A 98 40.64 -18.69 21.51
CA ALA A 98 40.45 -19.76 20.54
C ALA A 98 40.44 -19.22 19.10
N ARG A 99 39.72 -18.12 18.84
CA ARG A 99 39.64 -17.50 17.50
C ARG A 99 40.96 -16.83 17.09
N LYS A 100 41.74 -16.29 18.03
CA LYS A 100 43.09 -15.77 17.79
C LYS A 100 44.09 -16.82 17.28
N LYS A 101 43.75 -18.11 17.34
CA LYS A 101 44.56 -19.18 16.74
C LYS A 101 44.37 -19.28 15.22
N VAL A 102 43.25 -18.81 14.69
CA VAL A 102 42.85 -18.93 13.28
C VAL A 102 42.62 -17.59 12.58
N PHE A 103 42.38 -16.52 13.34
CA PHE A 103 42.20 -15.16 12.85
C PHE A 103 43.20 -14.19 13.49
N THR A 104 43.54 -13.15 12.73
CA THR A 104 44.19 -11.92 13.21
C THR A 104 43.11 -10.84 13.30
N PHE A 105 43.01 -10.16 14.43
CA PHE A 105 41.93 -9.21 14.76
C PHE A 105 42.43 -7.77 14.80
N SER A 106 41.55 -6.84 14.46
CA SER A 106 41.70 -5.40 14.65
C SER A 106 41.61 -4.99 16.13
N ASP A 107 41.82 -3.69 16.37
CA ASP A 107 41.35 -3.02 17.57
C ASP A 107 39.83 -3.13 17.62
N THR A 108 39.31 -3.11 18.84
CA THR A 108 37.89 -3.34 19.06
C THR A 108 37.10 -2.09 18.69
N TYR A 109 36.10 -2.28 17.82
CA TYR A 109 35.23 -1.19 17.38
C TYR A 109 33.97 -1.09 18.22
N TYR A 110 33.58 -2.15 18.92
CA TYR A 110 32.41 -2.15 19.79
C TYR A 110 32.65 -3.05 21.00
N ASP A 111 32.52 -2.51 22.21
CA ASP A 111 32.57 -3.32 23.42
C ASP A 111 31.19 -3.94 23.64
N THR A 112 31.12 -5.27 23.49
CA THR A 112 29.85 -5.96 23.68
C THR A 112 29.65 -6.33 25.15
N SER A 113 28.40 -6.22 25.56
CA SER A 113 27.94 -6.69 26.85
C SER A 113 26.60 -7.35 26.65
N ILE A 114 26.38 -8.46 27.33
CA ILE A 114 25.10 -9.13 27.37
C ILE A 114 24.30 -8.61 28.55
N VAL A 115 23.00 -8.54 28.37
CA VAL A 115 22.13 -7.96 29.37
C VAL A 115 20.90 -8.81 29.54
N ILE A 116 20.49 -8.97 30.81
CA ILE A 116 19.15 -9.45 31.09
C ILE A 116 18.18 -8.30 30.86
N TYR A 117 17.23 -8.54 29.98
CA TYR A 117 16.09 -7.68 29.78
C TYR A 117 14.82 -8.45 30.07
N THR A 118 13.84 -7.70 30.54
CA THR A 118 12.51 -8.19 30.84
C THR A 118 11.49 -7.32 30.11
N ARG A 119 10.21 -7.68 30.17
CA ARG A 119 9.16 -6.73 29.77
C ARG A 119 9.23 -5.53 30.71
N SER A 120 8.89 -4.32 30.24
CA SER A 120 9.00 -3.11 31.06
C SER A 120 8.14 -3.13 32.33
N SER A 121 7.08 -3.93 32.32
CA SER A 121 6.21 -4.18 33.48
C SER A 121 6.85 -5.05 34.57
N ASP A 122 7.89 -5.82 34.26
CA ASP A 122 8.58 -6.68 35.23
C ASP A 122 9.67 -5.90 35.98
N LYS A 123 9.59 -5.91 37.32
CA LYS A 123 10.51 -5.18 38.20
C LYS A 123 11.73 -6.02 38.62
N VAL A 124 12.36 -6.70 37.66
CA VAL A 124 13.57 -7.49 37.92
C VAL A 124 14.79 -6.59 37.76
N SER A 125 15.48 -6.27 38.86
CA SER A 125 16.67 -5.42 38.91
C SER A 125 17.90 -6.10 39.50
N ASP A 126 17.79 -7.37 39.94
CA ASP A 126 18.90 -8.18 40.45
C ASP A 126 18.78 -9.66 40.02
N TYR A 127 19.90 -10.30 39.69
CA TYR A 127 19.92 -11.71 39.26
C TYR A 127 19.27 -12.68 40.26
N LYS A 128 19.29 -12.40 41.57
CA LYS A 128 18.64 -13.25 42.59
C LYS A 128 17.13 -13.27 42.45
N GLN A 129 16.53 -12.24 41.84
CA GLN A 129 15.08 -12.18 41.59
C GLN A 129 14.65 -13.09 40.43
N LEU A 130 15.60 -13.69 39.71
CA LEU A 130 15.35 -14.74 38.72
C LEU A 130 15.22 -16.14 39.36
N LYS A 131 15.34 -16.28 40.69
CA LYS A 131 15.20 -17.58 41.34
C LYS A 131 13.82 -18.20 41.08
N GLY A 132 13.80 -19.42 40.55
CA GLY A 132 12.59 -20.16 40.14
C GLY A 132 12.01 -19.68 38.80
N LYS A 133 12.63 -18.70 38.16
CA LYS A 133 12.21 -18.14 36.88
C LYS A 133 12.91 -18.82 35.72
N THR A 134 12.36 -18.65 34.52
CA THR A 134 12.96 -19.16 33.28
C THR A 134 13.58 -18.01 32.50
N VAL A 135 14.85 -18.13 32.13
CA VAL A 135 15.58 -17.14 31.32
C VAL A 135 15.77 -17.68 29.91
N GLY A 136 15.23 -16.96 28.94
CA GLY A 136 15.36 -17.27 27.52
C GLY A 136 16.70 -16.83 26.95
N VAL A 137 17.25 -17.64 26.05
CA VAL A 137 18.50 -17.29 25.36
C VAL A 137 18.60 -17.94 24.00
N LYS A 138 19.20 -17.29 23.02
CA LYS A 138 19.46 -17.92 21.72
C LYS A 138 20.54 -18.99 21.84
N ASN A 139 20.30 -20.14 21.20
CA ASN A 139 21.18 -21.30 21.23
C ASN A 139 22.55 -20.99 20.58
N GLY A 140 23.62 -21.52 21.14
CA GLY A 140 24.99 -21.34 20.65
C GLY A 140 25.62 -19.96 20.90
N THR A 141 25.00 -19.11 21.72
CA THR A 141 25.49 -17.74 21.98
C THR A 141 26.36 -17.62 23.23
N ALA A 142 27.12 -16.52 23.32
CA ALA A 142 27.84 -16.16 24.53
C ALA A 142 26.88 -15.92 25.72
N SER A 143 25.70 -15.36 25.45
CA SER A 143 24.59 -15.23 26.41
C SER A 143 24.20 -16.59 26.99
N GLN A 144 24.07 -17.63 26.16
CA GLN A 144 23.73 -18.97 26.65
C GLN A 144 24.85 -19.54 27.52
N THR A 145 26.09 -19.44 27.06
CA THR A 145 27.25 -19.94 27.81
C THR A 145 27.33 -19.28 29.20
N TRP A 146 27.05 -17.98 29.29
CA TRP A 146 27.00 -17.27 30.55
C TRP A 146 25.86 -17.75 31.44
N LEU A 147 24.65 -17.91 30.88
CA LEU A 147 23.48 -18.38 31.61
C LEU A 147 23.66 -19.80 32.13
N ASP A 148 24.15 -20.73 31.32
CA ASP A 148 24.38 -22.13 31.71
C ASP A 148 25.37 -22.23 32.87
N LYS A 149 26.41 -21.39 32.88
CA LYS A 149 27.40 -21.32 33.97
C LYS A 149 26.83 -20.74 35.27
N ASN A 150 25.83 -19.85 35.18
CA ASN A 150 25.32 -19.09 36.33
C ASN A 150 23.92 -19.54 36.80
N ALA A 151 23.24 -20.41 36.06
CA ALA A 151 21.88 -20.88 36.34
C ALA A 151 21.76 -21.50 37.74
N SER A 152 22.66 -22.41 38.11
CA SER A 152 22.66 -23.03 39.45
C SER A 152 22.95 -22.03 40.58
N LYS A 153 23.77 -21.02 40.31
CA LYS A 153 24.15 -19.99 41.30
C LYS A 153 22.97 -19.09 41.67
N TYR A 154 22.16 -18.68 40.69
CA TYR A 154 21.03 -17.77 40.89
C TYR A 154 19.66 -18.48 40.93
N GLY A 155 19.64 -19.78 40.61
CA GLY A 155 18.47 -20.65 40.74
C GLY A 155 17.40 -20.42 39.67
N PHE A 156 17.77 -19.98 38.48
CA PHE A 156 16.88 -19.88 37.31
C PHE A 156 17.09 -21.04 36.36
N THR A 157 16.12 -21.26 35.48
CA THR A 157 16.17 -22.29 34.44
C THR A 157 16.47 -21.65 33.09
N VAL A 158 17.40 -22.20 32.32
CA VAL A 158 17.72 -21.68 30.98
C VAL A 158 16.83 -22.36 29.96
N LYS A 159 16.20 -21.57 29.09
CA LYS A 159 15.45 -22.07 27.94
C LYS A 159 16.06 -21.51 26.67
N THR A 160 16.59 -22.41 25.85
CA THR A 160 17.25 -22.04 24.61
C THR A 160 16.26 -21.92 23.46
N PHE A 161 16.53 -21.01 22.53
CA PHE A 161 15.74 -20.76 21.34
C PHE A 161 16.62 -20.71 20.10
N ASP A 162 16.10 -21.15 18.96
CA ASP A 162 16.90 -21.18 17.73
C ASP A 162 17.08 -19.78 17.11
N THR A 163 16.14 -18.85 17.36
CA THR A 163 16.21 -17.47 16.86
C THR A 163 15.90 -16.45 17.97
N SER A 164 16.39 -15.21 17.79
CA SER A 164 16.11 -14.11 18.72
C SER A 164 14.63 -13.76 18.74
N ASP A 165 13.91 -13.91 17.62
CA ASP A 165 12.45 -13.69 17.58
C ASP A 165 11.69 -14.71 18.42
N LEU A 166 12.08 -15.99 18.40
CA LEU A 166 11.45 -17.03 19.22
C LEU A 166 11.71 -16.79 20.72
N MET A 167 12.91 -16.33 21.06
CA MET A 167 13.27 -15.94 22.42
C MET A 167 12.49 -14.71 22.87
N ASN A 168 12.45 -13.65 22.06
CA ASN A 168 11.75 -12.40 22.31
C ASN A 168 10.25 -12.62 22.42
N ASN A 169 9.65 -13.42 21.54
CA ASN A 169 8.23 -13.79 21.61
C ASN A 169 7.94 -14.64 22.85
N SER A 170 8.89 -15.49 23.28
CA SER A 170 8.77 -16.20 24.56
C SER A 170 8.87 -15.27 25.77
N LEU A 171 9.69 -14.22 25.69
CA LEU A 171 9.75 -13.17 26.71
C LEU A 171 8.48 -12.33 26.68
N ASP A 172 8.01 -11.88 25.53
CA ASP A 172 6.79 -11.08 25.36
C ASP A 172 5.57 -11.82 25.89
N SER A 173 5.44 -13.11 25.59
CA SER A 173 4.33 -13.94 26.05
C SER A 173 4.41 -14.34 27.54
N GLY A 174 5.53 -14.13 28.22
CA GLY A 174 5.75 -14.59 29.60
C GLY A 174 6.11 -16.07 29.73
N SER A 175 6.35 -16.75 28.62
CA SER A 175 6.81 -18.15 28.58
C SER A 175 8.25 -18.30 29.09
N VAL A 176 9.03 -17.22 29.01
CA VAL A 176 10.20 -16.98 29.84
C VAL A 176 10.01 -15.67 30.60
N ASP A 177 10.57 -15.60 31.80
CA ASP A 177 10.42 -14.45 32.67
C ASP A 177 11.41 -13.32 32.37
N ALA A 178 12.53 -13.67 31.76
CA ALA A 178 13.61 -12.77 31.35
C ALA A 178 14.30 -13.36 30.12
N ALA A 179 15.02 -12.56 29.35
CA ALA A 179 15.89 -13.06 28.30
C ALA A 179 17.27 -12.38 28.37
N MET A 180 18.28 -13.03 27.80
CA MET A 180 19.64 -12.49 27.75
C MET A 180 20.13 -12.41 26.31
N ASP A 181 20.49 -11.20 25.89
CA ASP A 181 21.04 -10.94 24.56
C ASP A 181 22.06 -9.79 24.61
N ASP A 182 22.73 -9.50 23.50
CA ASP A 182 23.65 -8.38 23.37
C ASP A 182 22.90 -7.04 23.61
N THR A 183 23.42 -6.22 24.53
CA THR A 183 22.87 -4.89 24.88
C THR A 183 22.48 -4.02 23.68
N PRO A 184 23.29 -3.88 22.61
CA PRO A 184 22.87 -3.12 21.41
C PRO A 184 21.65 -3.68 20.71
N VAL A 185 21.51 -5.01 20.64
CA VAL A 185 20.35 -5.68 20.01
C VAL A 185 19.09 -5.37 20.81
N VAL A 186 19.19 -5.45 22.14
CA VAL A 186 18.07 -5.12 23.04
C VAL A 186 17.71 -3.63 22.97
N LYS A 187 18.70 -2.73 22.97
CA LYS A 187 18.46 -1.28 22.84
C LYS A 187 17.88 -0.91 21.49
N TYR A 188 18.34 -1.55 20.41
CA TYR A 188 17.75 -1.37 19.09
C TYR A 188 16.30 -1.85 19.08
N ALA A 189 16.00 -3.02 19.65
CA ALA A 189 14.63 -3.50 19.78
C ALA A 189 13.74 -2.52 20.58
N ILE A 190 14.25 -1.95 21.68
CA ILE A 190 13.56 -0.87 22.43
C ILE A 190 13.37 0.37 21.55
N GLY A 191 14.38 0.77 20.78
CA GLY A 191 14.32 1.89 19.83
C GLY A 191 13.35 1.66 18.66
N GLN A 192 13.11 0.40 18.28
CA GLN A 192 12.06 -0.03 17.34
C GLN A 192 10.69 -0.19 18.01
N GLY A 193 10.56 0.15 19.30
CA GLY A 193 9.30 0.18 20.02
C GLY A 193 8.94 -1.08 20.82
N LYS A 194 9.86 -2.04 21.01
CA LYS A 194 9.62 -3.19 21.91
C LYS A 194 9.57 -2.74 23.38
N ASP A 195 8.57 -3.22 24.12
CA ASP A 195 8.33 -2.86 25.53
C ASP A 195 9.25 -3.65 26.50
N TYR A 196 10.55 -3.43 26.38
CA TYR A 196 11.57 -4.04 27.22
C TYR A 196 12.22 -3.04 28.16
N ALA A 197 12.57 -3.52 29.36
CA ALA A 197 13.40 -2.79 30.29
C ALA A 197 14.72 -3.53 30.55
N ILE A 198 15.79 -2.73 30.56
CA ILE A 198 17.12 -3.13 31.01
C ILE A 198 17.31 -2.56 32.41
N ASN A 199 17.12 -3.41 33.41
CA ASN A 199 17.14 -3.03 34.83
C ASN A 199 18.29 -3.67 35.62
N ILE A 200 19.01 -4.62 35.01
CA ILE A 200 20.23 -5.23 35.55
C ILE A 200 21.43 -4.68 34.77
N LYS A 201 22.52 -4.40 35.47
CA LYS A 201 23.76 -3.91 34.85
C LYS A 201 24.27 -4.92 33.79
N PRO A 202 24.59 -4.49 32.56
CA PRO A 202 25.15 -5.37 31.54
C PRO A 202 26.46 -6.03 31.98
N GLU A 203 26.63 -7.29 31.59
CA GLU A 203 27.84 -8.08 31.82
C GLU A 203 28.71 -8.04 30.56
N SER A 204 29.95 -7.57 30.71
CA SER A 204 30.89 -7.54 29.59
C SER A 204 31.30 -8.96 29.22
N ILE A 205 31.22 -9.28 27.92
CA ILE A 205 31.61 -10.60 27.40
C ILE A 205 32.68 -10.51 26.30
N GLY A 206 33.34 -9.37 26.22
CA GLY A 206 34.41 -9.09 25.26
C GLY A 206 34.00 -7.97 24.30
N SER A 207 34.63 -7.96 23.14
CA SER A 207 34.46 -6.86 22.19
C SER A 207 34.51 -7.40 20.76
N PHE A 208 33.82 -6.71 19.87
CA PHE A 208 33.79 -7.01 18.44
C PHE A 208 34.98 -6.36 17.73
N ALA A 209 35.56 -7.10 16.79
CA ALA A 209 36.68 -6.66 15.98
C ALA A 209 36.55 -7.19 14.56
N PHE A 210 37.09 -6.42 13.61
CA PHE A 210 37.31 -6.84 12.24
C PHE A 210 38.39 -7.93 12.21
N ALA A 211 38.23 -8.94 11.35
CA ALA A 211 39.10 -10.11 11.36
C ALA A 211 39.53 -10.54 9.96
N VAL A 212 40.75 -11.05 9.86
CA VAL A 212 41.31 -11.67 8.66
C VAL A 212 41.96 -13.00 9.01
N LYS A 213 42.17 -13.87 8.02
CA LYS A 213 42.83 -15.16 8.24
C LYS A 213 44.24 -14.96 8.79
N LYS A 214 44.55 -15.64 9.90
CA LYS A 214 45.87 -15.58 10.53
C LYS A 214 46.94 -16.17 9.63
N GLY A 215 48.04 -15.44 9.45
CA GLY A 215 49.11 -15.78 8.51
C GLY A 215 48.69 -15.74 7.04
N GLY A 216 47.55 -15.11 6.72
CA GLY A 216 47.03 -14.95 5.35
C GLY A 216 47.58 -13.72 4.63
N LYS A 217 47.25 -13.59 3.34
CA LYS A 217 47.73 -12.49 2.47
C LYS A 217 47.19 -11.09 2.83
N HIS A 218 46.16 -11.00 3.68
CA HIS A 218 45.43 -9.77 4.01
C HIS A 218 45.65 -9.23 5.43
N GLU A 219 46.67 -9.69 6.16
CA GLU A 219 46.95 -9.18 7.52
C GLU A 219 47.22 -7.67 7.57
N ASN A 220 47.64 -7.07 6.47
CA ASN A 220 47.81 -5.62 6.33
C ASN A 220 46.50 -4.83 6.52
N LEU A 221 45.33 -5.41 6.18
CA LEU A 221 44.03 -4.74 6.33
C LEU A 221 43.72 -4.38 7.79
N ILE A 222 44.30 -5.11 8.74
CA ILE A 222 44.13 -4.86 10.18
C ILE A 222 44.71 -3.50 10.58
N LYS A 223 45.86 -3.14 10.02
CA LYS A 223 46.51 -1.86 10.30
C LYS A 223 45.67 -0.69 9.76
N ASP A 224 45.23 -0.82 8.52
CA ASP A 224 44.39 0.17 7.83
C ASP A 224 43.06 0.40 8.58
N PHE A 225 42.40 -0.68 9.01
CA PHE A 225 41.17 -0.62 9.79
C PHE A 225 41.39 0.10 11.13
N ASN A 226 42.47 -0.22 11.85
CA ASN A 226 42.77 0.41 13.14
C ASN A 226 43.03 1.92 13.02
N GLU A 227 43.78 2.33 12.00
CA GLU A 227 44.01 3.76 11.75
C GLU A 227 42.71 4.49 11.41
N ALA A 228 41.87 3.92 10.51
CA ALA A 228 40.59 4.53 10.15
C ALA A 228 39.62 4.60 11.34
N LEU A 229 39.53 3.54 12.14
CA LEU A 229 38.70 3.51 13.34
C LEU A 229 39.14 4.59 14.36
N LYS A 230 40.45 4.81 14.51
CA LYS A 230 40.99 5.86 15.37
C LYS A 230 40.60 7.25 14.86
N GLU A 231 40.77 7.52 13.58
CA GLU A 231 40.38 8.79 12.96
C GLU A 231 38.86 9.05 13.11
N MET A 232 38.02 8.03 12.91
CA MET A 232 36.56 8.13 13.08
C MET A 232 36.14 8.45 14.52
N LYS A 233 36.90 7.96 15.52
CA LYS A 233 36.67 8.29 16.94
C LYS A 233 37.12 9.71 17.28
N GLU A 234 38.18 10.20 16.64
CA GLU A 234 38.69 11.56 16.88
C GLU A 234 37.81 12.65 16.24
N ASP A 235 37.19 12.39 15.09
CA ASP A 235 36.36 13.36 14.36
C ASP A 235 34.84 13.27 14.61
N GLY A 236 34.41 12.32 15.45
CA GLY A 236 33.00 12.12 15.82
C GLY A 236 32.16 11.39 14.77
N THR A 237 32.74 10.93 13.66
CA THR A 237 32.04 10.10 12.66
C THR A 237 31.56 8.79 13.25
N TYR A 238 32.37 8.18 14.12
CA TYR A 238 32.02 6.97 14.86
C TYR A 238 30.74 7.20 15.70
N ASP A 239 30.69 8.28 16.48
CA ASP A 239 29.53 8.59 17.32
C ASP A 239 28.26 8.85 16.50
N LYS A 240 28.41 9.47 15.32
CA LYS A 240 27.28 9.68 14.40
C LYS A 240 26.71 8.36 13.86
N ILE A 241 27.57 7.39 13.52
CA ILE A 241 27.13 6.04 13.10
C ILE A 241 26.42 5.35 14.26
N MET A 242 26.98 5.40 15.47
CA MET A 242 26.37 4.79 16.65
C MET A 242 25.01 5.42 16.99
N ASN A 243 24.88 6.75 16.95
CA ASN A 243 23.63 7.45 17.23
C ASN A 243 22.55 7.21 16.18
N LYS A 244 22.93 7.06 14.90
CA LYS A 244 22.01 6.70 13.81
C LYS A 244 21.28 5.39 14.10
N TRP A 245 21.99 4.41 14.65
CA TRP A 245 21.48 3.05 14.83
C TRP A 245 20.98 2.73 16.23
N LEU A 246 21.53 3.35 17.27
CA LEU A 246 21.21 3.02 18.67
C LEU A 246 20.32 4.06 19.37
N GLY A 247 20.06 5.21 18.73
CA GLY A 247 19.21 6.27 19.25
C GLY A 247 19.83 7.07 20.40
N ASP A 248 19.35 8.30 20.59
CA ASP A 248 19.68 9.12 21.75
C ASP A 248 18.79 8.69 22.93
N SER A 249 19.39 8.28 24.05
CA SER A 249 18.69 7.69 25.20
C SER A 249 17.86 8.70 26.01
N SER A 250 17.49 9.84 25.43
CA SER A 250 16.75 10.90 26.11
C SER A 250 15.85 11.70 25.17
N LYS A 251 14.55 11.38 25.14
CA LYS A 251 13.43 12.36 25.28
C LYS A 251 12.05 11.74 24.99
N SER A 252 11.15 11.96 25.94
CA SER A 252 9.71 11.69 25.93
C SER A 252 8.92 12.94 25.47
N SER A 253 7.86 12.70 24.69
CA SER A 253 6.60 13.45 24.43
C SER A 253 6.57 15.00 24.47
N SER A 254 5.98 15.62 23.43
CA SER A 254 5.40 16.97 23.54
C SER A 254 4.02 17.10 22.84
N SER A 255 3.19 18.00 23.36
CA SER A 255 1.72 18.04 23.23
C SER A 255 1.18 18.89 22.06
N LYS A 256 1.82 18.90 20.89
CA LYS A 256 1.32 19.60 19.68
C LYS A 256 1.55 18.76 18.42
N PRO A 257 0.54 18.52 17.56
CA PRO A 257 0.71 17.76 16.31
C PRO A 257 1.80 18.32 15.39
N SER A 258 1.99 19.64 15.38
CA SER A 258 3.06 20.31 14.63
C SER A 258 4.49 20.04 15.13
N ALA A 259 4.66 19.53 16.35
CA ALA A 259 5.99 19.38 16.97
C ALA A 259 6.89 18.36 16.27
N ASP A 260 6.28 17.42 15.56
CA ASP A 260 6.98 16.31 14.91
C ASP A 260 7.30 16.59 13.43
N LEU A 261 6.84 17.73 12.88
CA LEU A 261 7.07 18.09 11.48
C LEU A 261 8.48 18.64 11.25
N LYS A 262 9.14 18.14 10.19
CA LYS A 262 10.42 18.65 9.69
C LYS A 262 10.17 19.49 8.45
N LEU A 263 10.24 20.81 8.60
CA LEU A 263 9.90 21.78 7.56
C LEU A 263 11.15 22.50 7.07
N THR A 264 11.27 22.65 5.75
CA THR A 264 12.34 23.38 5.06
C THR A 264 11.88 24.72 4.49
N GLY A 265 10.57 24.93 4.34
CA GLY A 265 9.99 26.18 3.84
C GLY A 265 10.19 27.40 4.76
N ASP A 266 10.27 28.59 4.15
CA ASP A 266 10.28 29.87 4.87
C ASP A 266 8.86 30.38 5.13
N ALA A 267 8.45 30.37 6.40
CA ALA A 267 7.14 30.79 6.86
C ALA A 267 6.77 32.25 6.53
N ASN A 268 7.73 33.10 6.16
CA ASN A 268 7.46 34.50 5.79
C ASN A 268 7.58 34.75 4.27
N ALA A 269 8.08 33.78 3.50
CA ALA A 269 8.26 33.92 2.07
C ALA A 269 6.95 33.71 1.30
N LYS A 270 6.84 34.38 0.15
CA LYS A 270 5.81 34.16 -0.87
C LYS A 270 6.50 33.73 -2.14
N ALA A 271 6.23 32.50 -2.58
CA ALA A 271 6.66 32.06 -3.90
C ALA A 271 5.74 32.69 -4.97
N THR A 272 6.24 32.80 -6.20
CA THR A 272 5.51 33.45 -7.31
C THR A 272 4.71 32.41 -8.09
N PRO A 273 3.36 32.48 -8.14
CA PRO A 273 2.57 31.55 -8.94
C PRO A 273 2.86 31.71 -10.43
N ALA A 274 3.14 30.61 -11.13
CA ALA A 274 3.27 30.59 -12.59
C ALA A 274 1.90 30.52 -13.29
N LYS A 275 0.85 30.06 -12.59
CA LYS A 275 -0.53 29.97 -13.06
C LYS A 275 -1.47 30.67 -12.09
N GLU A 276 -2.56 31.22 -12.63
CA GLU A 276 -3.63 31.79 -11.80
C GLU A 276 -4.39 30.70 -11.02
N THR A 277 -4.58 29.52 -11.64
CA THR A 277 -5.26 28.36 -11.04
C THR A 277 -4.49 27.08 -11.31
N TYR A 278 -4.26 26.29 -10.27
CA TYR A 278 -3.65 24.95 -10.34
C TYR A 278 -4.70 23.86 -10.13
N THR A 279 -4.66 22.82 -10.94
CA THR A 279 -5.54 21.64 -10.80
C THR A 279 -4.89 20.63 -9.86
N ILE A 280 -5.47 20.45 -8.67
CA ILE A 280 -4.99 19.50 -7.67
C ILE A 280 -5.89 18.26 -7.74
N SER A 281 -5.30 17.10 -8.01
CA SER A 281 -6.02 15.83 -8.05
C SER A 281 -5.89 15.11 -6.71
N MET A 282 -6.99 14.58 -6.20
CA MET A 282 -7.06 13.94 -4.89
C MET A 282 -7.82 12.61 -5.01
N ASP A 283 -7.78 11.78 -3.96
CA ASP A 283 -8.63 10.60 -3.94
C ASP A 283 -10.13 10.95 -4.04
N SER A 284 -10.91 9.97 -4.48
CA SER A 284 -12.36 10.08 -4.59
C SER A 284 -13.05 10.09 -3.21
N SER A 285 -12.46 9.41 -2.21
CA SER A 285 -12.99 9.40 -0.85
C SER A 285 -12.04 8.74 0.16
N PHE A 286 -11.22 9.55 0.84
CA PHE A 286 -10.33 9.12 1.91
C PHE A 286 -10.49 10.02 3.16
N ALA A 287 -11.56 9.79 3.92
CA ALA A 287 -11.79 10.54 5.16
C ALA A 287 -10.79 10.13 6.27
N PRO A 288 -10.23 11.07 7.05
CA PRO A 288 -10.58 12.49 7.16
C PRO A 288 -9.81 13.44 6.22
N PHE A 289 -8.97 12.95 5.32
CA PHE A 289 -8.09 13.78 4.48
C PHE A 289 -8.85 14.46 3.33
N GLU A 290 -9.63 13.72 2.54
CA GLU A 290 -10.44 14.26 1.45
C GLU A 290 -11.72 13.45 1.25
N TYR A 291 -12.87 14.09 1.46
CA TYR A 291 -14.17 13.44 1.32
C TYR A 291 -15.30 14.45 1.08
N GLN A 292 -16.42 14.00 0.52
CA GLN A 292 -17.58 14.87 0.32
C GLN A 292 -18.40 15.00 1.61
N ASN A 293 -18.71 16.21 2.07
CA ASN A 293 -19.68 16.40 3.14
C ASN A 293 -21.14 16.13 2.68
N GLY A 294 -22.13 16.26 3.57
CA GLY A 294 -23.56 16.04 3.24
C GLY A 294 -24.15 16.95 2.15
N SER A 295 -23.45 18.03 1.77
CA SER A 295 -23.84 18.88 0.63
C SER A 295 -23.19 18.47 -0.70
N GLY A 296 -22.37 17.41 -0.71
CA GLY A 296 -21.59 16.99 -1.88
C GLY A 296 -20.33 17.84 -2.13
N LYS A 297 -19.95 18.72 -1.19
CA LYS A 297 -18.72 19.52 -1.30
C LYS A 297 -17.55 18.78 -0.65
N TYR A 298 -16.42 18.72 -1.34
CA TYR A 298 -15.18 18.17 -0.77
C TYR A 298 -14.66 19.02 0.40
N VAL A 299 -14.30 18.33 1.49
CA VAL A 299 -13.73 18.83 2.75
C VAL A 299 -12.75 17.80 3.29
N GLY A 300 -11.92 18.16 4.27
CA GLY A 300 -11.00 17.25 4.95
C GLY A 300 -9.66 17.92 5.25
N ILE A 301 -8.72 17.18 5.86
CA ILE A 301 -7.38 17.68 6.21
C ILE A 301 -6.64 18.17 4.95
N ASP A 302 -6.58 17.37 3.89
CA ASP A 302 -5.88 17.72 2.65
C ASP A 302 -6.54 18.94 1.98
N VAL A 303 -7.87 18.97 1.96
CA VAL A 303 -8.66 20.09 1.41
C VAL A 303 -8.45 21.38 2.21
N ASP A 304 -8.46 21.32 3.53
CA ASP A 304 -8.29 22.50 4.39
C ASP A 304 -6.84 22.99 4.38
N ILE A 305 -5.86 22.08 4.37
CA ILE A 305 -4.43 22.41 4.26
C ILE A 305 -4.17 23.13 2.94
N ILE A 306 -4.56 22.56 1.79
CA ILE A 306 -4.28 23.19 0.50
C ILE A 306 -4.98 24.54 0.36
N ASN A 307 -6.21 24.68 0.85
CA ASN A 307 -6.91 25.97 0.81
C ASN A 307 -6.26 27.01 1.73
N ALA A 308 -5.77 26.61 2.90
CA ALA A 308 -5.05 27.49 3.81
C ALA A 308 -3.69 27.94 3.21
N ILE A 309 -2.96 27.01 2.63
CA ILE A 309 -1.69 27.25 1.91
C ILE A 309 -1.94 28.17 0.70
N ALA A 310 -2.96 27.88 -0.13
CA ALA A 310 -3.32 28.67 -1.30
C ALA A 310 -3.71 30.10 -0.93
N LYS A 311 -4.54 30.27 0.11
CA LYS A 311 -4.88 31.58 0.66
C LYS A 311 -3.66 32.32 1.20
N ASN A 312 -2.76 31.60 1.88
CA ASN A 312 -1.54 32.18 2.39
C ASN A 312 -0.68 32.67 1.20
N GLN A 313 -0.32 31.80 0.26
CA GLN A 313 0.62 32.09 -0.82
C GLN A 313 0.03 32.89 -1.99
N GLY A 314 -1.30 33.01 -2.09
CA GLY A 314 -1.98 33.84 -3.08
C GLY A 314 -2.20 33.18 -4.43
N PHE A 315 -2.45 31.86 -4.48
CA PHE A 315 -2.83 31.14 -5.71
C PHE A 315 -4.23 30.53 -5.60
N ASN A 316 -4.87 30.21 -6.73
CA ASN A 316 -6.16 29.50 -6.75
C ASN A 316 -5.96 28.01 -7.03
N VAL A 317 -6.87 27.19 -6.48
CA VAL A 317 -6.91 25.75 -6.72
C VAL A 317 -8.23 25.32 -7.33
N LYS A 318 -8.16 24.40 -8.30
CA LYS A 318 -9.27 23.62 -8.81
C LYS A 318 -9.09 22.18 -8.35
N LEU A 319 -9.96 21.72 -7.46
CA LEU A 319 -9.89 20.35 -6.94
C LEU A 319 -10.59 19.38 -7.90
N THR A 320 -9.97 18.23 -8.14
CA THR A 320 -10.54 17.09 -8.86
C THR A 320 -10.36 15.82 -8.02
N ASN A 321 -11.31 14.90 -8.07
CA ASN A 321 -11.34 13.75 -7.16
C ASN A 321 -11.68 12.43 -7.89
N PRO A 322 -10.85 11.99 -8.86
CA PRO A 322 -11.12 10.79 -9.66
C PRO A 322 -10.77 9.46 -8.96
N GLY A 323 -10.04 9.49 -7.83
CA GLY A 323 -9.52 8.30 -7.16
C GLY A 323 -7.99 8.26 -7.14
N PHE A 324 -7.37 7.68 -6.11
CA PHE A 324 -5.91 7.72 -5.89
C PHE A 324 -5.09 7.35 -7.14
N ASP A 325 -5.30 6.15 -7.72
CA ASP A 325 -4.55 5.71 -8.91
C ASP A 325 -4.83 6.60 -10.13
N ALA A 326 -6.08 7.04 -10.29
CA ALA A 326 -6.45 7.96 -11.37
C ALA A 326 -5.80 9.34 -11.18
N SER A 327 -5.62 9.80 -9.95
CA SER A 327 -4.93 11.05 -9.61
C SER A 327 -3.43 10.96 -9.87
N LEU A 328 -2.78 9.86 -9.49
CA LEU A 328 -1.38 9.61 -9.82
C LEU A 328 -1.17 9.63 -11.34
N ASN A 329 -2.03 8.91 -12.08
CA ASN A 329 -1.99 8.88 -13.54
C ASN A 329 -2.29 10.25 -14.15
N ALA A 330 -3.25 11.01 -13.62
CA ALA A 330 -3.58 12.35 -14.09
C ALA A 330 -2.40 13.32 -13.95
N VAL A 331 -1.63 13.25 -12.87
CA VAL A 331 -0.42 14.07 -12.69
C VAL A 331 0.70 13.60 -13.62
N GLN A 332 0.93 12.29 -13.74
CA GLN A 332 1.95 11.73 -14.64
C GLN A 332 1.68 12.07 -16.12
N SER A 333 0.41 12.01 -16.54
CA SER A 333 -0.05 12.42 -17.88
C SER A 333 -0.39 13.92 -17.97
N SER A 334 -0.01 14.72 -16.96
CA SER A 334 -0.14 16.17 -16.94
C SER A 334 -1.57 16.72 -17.12
N GLN A 335 -2.59 15.91 -16.86
CA GLN A 335 -3.99 16.35 -16.75
C GLN A 335 -4.29 17.10 -15.44
N ALA A 336 -3.43 16.92 -14.44
CA ALA A 336 -3.43 17.65 -13.17
C ALA A 336 -2.01 18.15 -12.85
N ASP A 337 -1.93 19.24 -12.07
CA ASP A 337 -0.68 19.89 -11.72
C ASP A 337 0.03 19.23 -10.53
N ALA A 338 -0.75 18.66 -9.61
CA ALA A 338 -0.26 18.01 -8.41
C ALA A 338 -1.25 16.98 -7.87
N VAL A 339 -0.76 16.09 -7.02
CA VAL A 339 -1.55 15.16 -6.21
C VAL A 339 -1.44 15.52 -4.73
N LEU A 340 -2.60 15.56 -4.07
CA LEU A 340 -2.72 15.68 -2.61
C LEU A 340 -3.78 14.68 -2.16
N ALA A 341 -3.33 13.50 -1.73
CA ALA A 341 -4.22 12.38 -1.44
C ALA A 341 -3.64 11.44 -0.36
N GLY A 342 -3.18 12.01 0.75
CA GLY A 342 -2.50 11.23 1.81
C GLY A 342 -1.31 10.40 1.32
N MET A 343 -0.59 10.87 0.30
CA MET A 343 0.39 10.07 -0.42
C MET A 343 1.69 9.90 0.37
N THR A 344 1.98 8.66 0.80
CA THR A 344 3.26 8.32 1.47
C THR A 344 4.47 8.65 0.59
N ILE A 345 5.46 9.31 1.17
CA ILE A 345 6.74 9.64 0.55
C ILE A 345 7.60 8.38 0.52
N THR A 346 7.93 7.89 -0.68
CA THR A 346 8.81 6.72 -0.86
C THR A 346 9.85 7.01 -1.93
N ASP A 347 11.00 6.34 -1.86
CA ASP A 347 12.06 6.57 -2.84
C ASP A 347 11.66 6.12 -4.25
N ALA A 348 10.85 5.06 -4.37
CA ALA A 348 10.25 4.66 -5.65
C ALA A 348 9.37 5.79 -6.24
N ARG A 349 8.55 6.46 -5.41
CA ARG A 349 7.72 7.58 -5.87
C ARG A 349 8.57 8.82 -6.19
N LYS A 350 9.67 9.08 -5.47
CA LYS A 350 10.62 10.16 -5.79
C LYS A 350 11.31 9.99 -7.16
N GLN A 351 11.28 8.80 -7.74
CA GLN A 351 11.77 8.61 -9.12
C GLN A 351 10.84 9.23 -10.16
N ILE A 352 9.56 9.39 -9.86
CA ILE A 352 8.49 9.82 -10.79
C ILE A 352 7.78 11.12 -10.35
N PHE A 353 7.86 11.49 -9.08
CA PHE A 353 7.30 12.72 -8.50
C PHE A 353 8.37 13.50 -7.72
N ASP A 354 8.21 14.82 -7.67
CA ASP A 354 8.88 15.67 -6.68
C ASP A 354 7.91 15.94 -5.52
N PHE A 355 8.40 15.85 -4.29
CA PHE A 355 7.59 15.97 -3.08
C PHE A 355 7.85 17.27 -2.33
N SER A 356 6.81 17.74 -1.66
CA SER A 356 6.89 18.75 -0.61
C SER A 356 7.60 18.23 0.64
N ASP A 357 7.80 19.12 1.60
CA ASP A 357 8.00 18.73 3.00
C ASP A 357 6.83 17.83 3.46
N PRO A 358 7.09 16.86 4.34
CA PRO A 358 6.04 16.03 4.89
C PRO A 358 5.06 16.87 5.71
N TYR A 359 3.76 16.73 5.43
CA TYR A 359 2.72 17.52 6.12
C TYR A 359 1.97 16.73 7.18
N TYR A 360 2.16 15.41 7.24
CA TYR A 360 1.56 14.54 8.25
C TYR A 360 2.38 13.24 8.39
N THR A 361 2.45 12.71 9.61
CA THR A 361 3.08 11.41 9.91
C THR A 361 1.98 10.36 10.02
N SER A 362 2.01 9.35 9.15
CA SER A 362 1.01 8.28 9.15
C SER A 362 1.30 7.26 10.24
N ASN A 363 0.29 6.97 11.05
CA ASN A 363 0.34 5.93 12.06
C ASN A 363 -0.74 4.88 11.78
N ILE A 364 -0.45 3.61 12.05
CA ILE A 364 -1.46 2.53 12.11
C ILE A 364 -1.84 2.28 13.55
N ARG A 365 -3.12 2.03 13.82
CA ARG A 365 -3.62 1.88 15.19
C ARG A 365 -4.66 0.79 15.28
N LEU A 366 -4.71 0.11 16.42
CA LEU A 366 -5.71 -0.90 16.69
C LEU A 366 -7.01 -0.25 17.19
N ALA A 367 -8.15 -0.61 16.60
CA ALA A 367 -9.48 -0.32 17.11
C ALA A 367 -10.22 -1.59 17.53
N VAL A 368 -10.98 -1.46 18.62
CA VAL A 368 -11.85 -2.51 19.16
C VAL A 368 -13.24 -1.94 19.47
N ALA A 369 -14.25 -2.81 19.59
CA ALA A 369 -15.59 -2.38 20.01
C ALA A 369 -15.56 -1.70 21.38
N LYS A 370 -16.37 -0.65 21.59
CA LYS A 370 -16.47 0.03 22.88
C LYS A 370 -16.96 -0.94 23.96
N GLY A 371 -16.23 -1.03 25.06
CA GLY A 371 -16.47 -2.03 26.11
C GLY A 371 -15.71 -3.35 25.93
N SER A 372 -14.90 -3.47 24.86
CA SER A 372 -13.96 -4.58 24.70
C SER A 372 -12.98 -4.67 25.88
N LYS A 373 -12.56 -5.89 26.20
CA LYS A 373 -11.55 -6.17 27.23
C LYS A 373 -10.12 -6.05 26.71
N VAL A 374 -9.93 -5.86 25.41
CA VAL A 374 -8.62 -5.70 24.77
C VAL A 374 -8.01 -4.37 25.19
N LYS A 375 -6.87 -4.42 25.88
CA LYS A 375 -6.10 -3.26 26.34
C LYS A 375 -4.65 -3.29 25.83
N SER A 376 -4.20 -4.42 25.32
CA SER A 376 -2.87 -4.64 24.75
C SER A 376 -2.95 -5.65 23.59
N TYR A 377 -1.92 -5.73 22.74
CA TYR A 377 -1.90 -6.68 21.61
C TYR A 377 -2.00 -8.14 22.09
N LYS A 378 -1.56 -8.47 23.31
CA LYS A 378 -1.70 -9.81 23.91
C LYS A 378 -3.14 -10.24 24.13
N ASP A 379 -4.05 -9.29 24.35
CA ASP A 379 -5.46 -9.57 24.52
C ASP A 379 -6.13 -10.00 23.20
N LEU A 380 -5.41 -9.93 22.07
CA LEU A 380 -5.79 -10.43 20.76
C LEU A 380 -5.63 -11.95 20.61
N LYS A 381 -5.07 -12.64 21.61
CA LYS A 381 -4.92 -14.10 21.53
C LYS A 381 -6.25 -14.82 21.28
N GLY A 382 -6.27 -15.63 20.23
CA GLY A 382 -7.44 -16.37 19.74
C GLY A 382 -8.50 -15.50 19.05
N LYS A 383 -8.24 -14.21 18.90
CA LYS A 383 -9.14 -13.25 18.25
C LYS A 383 -8.85 -13.14 16.76
N THR A 384 -9.82 -12.65 16.00
CA THR A 384 -9.61 -12.27 14.60
C THR A 384 -9.42 -10.76 14.49
N VAL A 385 -8.36 -10.32 13.82
CA VAL A 385 -8.04 -8.90 13.58
C VAL A 385 -8.13 -8.60 12.09
N GLY A 386 -8.94 -7.62 11.73
CA GLY A 386 -9.09 -7.19 10.34
C GLY A 386 -8.09 -6.11 9.94
N ALA A 387 -7.52 -6.20 8.74
CA ALA A 387 -6.86 -5.08 8.06
C ALA A 387 -7.13 -5.13 6.56
N LYS A 388 -6.99 -3.99 5.89
CA LYS A 388 -7.09 -3.92 4.43
C LYS A 388 -5.86 -4.55 3.78
N ASN A 389 -6.05 -5.45 2.82
CA ASN A 389 -4.94 -6.10 2.12
C ASN A 389 -4.00 -5.06 1.48
N GLY A 390 -2.69 -5.32 1.50
CA GLY A 390 -1.68 -4.44 0.92
C GLY A 390 -1.42 -3.13 1.68
N THR A 391 -1.93 -2.97 2.90
CA THR A 391 -1.66 -1.80 3.75
C THR A 391 -0.59 -2.07 4.80
N SER A 392 0.04 -1.02 5.33
CA SER A 392 0.98 -1.12 6.46
C SER A 392 0.34 -1.79 7.68
N SER A 393 -0.96 -1.58 7.89
CA SER A 393 -1.75 -2.27 8.93
C SER A 393 -1.79 -3.78 8.72
N TYR A 394 -1.97 -4.24 7.48
CA TYR A 394 -2.04 -5.68 7.17
C TYR A 394 -0.67 -6.34 7.29
N SER A 395 0.39 -5.73 6.74
CA SER A 395 1.75 -6.26 6.87
C SER A 395 2.15 -6.38 8.34
N TRP A 396 1.91 -5.32 9.14
CA TRP A 396 2.20 -5.37 10.57
C TRP A 396 1.41 -6.47 11.28
N LEU A 397 0.11 -6.62 10.99
CA LEU A 397 -0.69 -7.69 11.58
C LEU A 397 -0.21 -9.09 11.17
N GLU A 398 0.16 -9.32 9.91
CA GLU A 398 0.69 -10.61 9.45
C GLU A 398 2.00 -10.97 10.19
N ASP A 399 2.91 -10.00 10.28
CA ASP A 399 4.21 -10.18 10.95
C ASP A 399 4.04 -10.49 12.46
N HIS A 400 2.97 -10.00 13.09
CA HIS A 400 2.71 -10.12 14.53
C HIS A 400 1.56 -11.08 14.89
N ALA A 401 0.91 -11.72 13.91
CA ALA A 401 -0.21 -12.66 14.14
C ALA A 401 0.23 -13.87 14.96
N GLY A 402 1.41 -14.42 14.62
CA GLY A 402 2.03 -15.51 15.38
C GLY A 402 2.48 -15.08 16.78
N GLU A 403 3.00 -13.86 16.92
CA GLU A 403 3.49 -13.29 18.19
C GLU A 403 2.37 -13.12 19.22
N TYR A 404 1.21 -12.59 18.80
CA TYR A 404 0.07 -12.32 19.70
C TYR A 404 -1.05 -13.37 19.61
N GLY A 405 -0.88 -14.38 18.76
CA GLY A 405 -1.80 -15.51 18.62
C GLY A 405 -3.19 -15.13 18.12
N PHE A 406 -3.31 -14.05 17.35
CA PHE A 406 -4.53 -13.71 16.63
C PHE A 406 -4.47 -14.22 15.20
N THR A 407 -5.63 -14.27 14.54
CA THR A 407 -5.70 -14.52 13.10
C THR A 407 -5.95 -13.22 12.36
N VAL A 408 -5.20 -12.99 11.27
CA VAL A 408 -5.45 -11.85 10.39
C VAL A 408 -6.58 -12.20 9.44
N ARG A 409 -7.50 -11.27 9.25
CA ARG A 409 -8.48 -11.33 8.16
C ARG A 409 -8.23 -10.16 7.22
N ALA A 410 -7.85 -10.49 5.99
CA ALA A 410 -7.73 -9.54 4.90
C ALA A 410 -9.11 -9.02 4.49
N TYR A 411 -9.20 -7.71 4.24
CA TYR A 411 -10.34 -7.06 3.64
C TYR A 411 -9.91 -6.27 2.40
N ASP A 412 -10.72 -6.27 1.35
CA ASP A 412 -10.46 -5.44 0.17
C ASP A 412 -11.00 -4.01 0.34
N GLU A 413 -11.98 -3.83 1.24
CA GLU A 413 -12.74 -2.57 1.39
C GLU A 413 -12.90 -2.19 2.86
N ALA A 414 -12.55 -0.94 3.21
CA ALA A 414 -12.64 -0.43 4.58
C ALA A 414 -14.03 -0.67 5.19
N SER A 415 -15.09 -0.29 4.47
CA SER A 415 -16.48 -0.40 4.92
C SER A 415 -16.86 -1.78 5.48
N THR A 416 -16.42 -2.84 4.82
CA THR A 416 -16.66 -4.23 5.21
C THR A 416 -15.85 -4.65 6.44
N MET A 417 -14.63 -4.12 6.60
CA MET A 417 -13.78 -4.31 7.78
C MET A 417 -14.40 -3.64 9.01
N TYR A 418 -14.81 -2.37 8.90
CA TYR A 418 -15.47 -1.63 9.99
C TYR A 418 -16.81 -2.27 10.40
N ASP A 419 -17.63 -2.70 9.45
CA ASP A 419 -18.88 -3.38 9.76
C ASP A 419 -18.67 -4.76 10.39
N SER A 420 -17.60 -5.46 10.00
CA SER A 420 -17.24 -6.75 10.62
C SER A 420 -16.88 -6.59 12.09
N LEU A 421 -16.19 -5.51 12.47
CA LEU A 421 -15.94 -5.22 13.89
C LEU A 421 -17.24 -4.86 14.61
N ASN A 422 -18.10 -4.08 13.96
CA ASN A 422 -19.39 -3.66 14.54
C ASN A 422 -20.37 -4.82 14.73
N SER A 423 -20.35 -5.83 13.86
CA SER A 423 -21.15 -7.06 14.00
C SER A 423 -20.53 -8.10 14.92
N GLY A 424 -19.27 -7.91 15.36
CA GLY A 424 -18.50 -8.90 16.11
C GLY A 424 -17.98 -10.07 15.26
N SER A 425 -17.99 -9.94 13.93
CA SER A 425 -17.41 -10.92 13.01
C SER A 425 -15.88 -10.94 13.05
N ILE A 426 -15.27 -9.87 13.54
CA ILE A 426 -13.87 -9.75 13.97
C ILE A 426 -13.85 -9.04 15.33
N ASP A 427 -12.82 -9.27 16.13
CA ASP A 427 -12.73 -8.74 17.48
C ASP A 427 -12.01 -7.38 17.56
N ALA A 428 -11.16 -7.12 16.57
CA ALA A 428 -10.40 -5.89 16.42
C ALA A 428 -10.15 -5.63 14.93
N LEU A 429 -9.80 -4.39 14.59
CA LEU A 429 -9.23 -4.06 13.29
C LEU A 429 -8.04 -3.12 13.47
N MET A 430 -7.13 -3.11 12.50
CA MET A 430 -6.05 -2.14 12.42
C MET A 430 -6.20 -1.34 11.12
N ASP A 431 -6.16 -0.02 11.25
CA ASP A 431 -6.23 0.92 10.13
C ASP A 431 -5.45 2.19 10.49
N ASP A 432 -5.36 3.12 9.55
CA ASP A 432 -4.70 4.41 9.80
C ASP A 432 -5.36 5.15 10.97
N GLU A 433 -4.54 5.66 11.89
CA GLU A 433 -4.98 6.30 13.14
C GLU A 433 -5.96 7.45 12.90
N ALA A 434 -5.65 8.31 11.92
CA ALA A 434 -6.52 9.42 11.53
C ALA A 434 -7.93 8.94 11.11
N VAL A 435 -7.99 7.84 10.35
CA VAL A 435 -9.23 7.25 9.85
C VAL A 435 -10.04 6.66 11.02
N LEU A 436 -9.38 5.99 11.96
CA LEU A 436 -10.03 5.42 13.15
C LEU A 436 -10.61 6.49 14.08
N LEU A 437 -9.82 7.52 14.39
CA LEU A 437 -10.25 8.62 15.25
C LEU A 437 -11.43 9.38 14.63
N TYR A 438 -11.37 9.63 13.32
CA TYR A 438 -12.48 10.24 12.59
C TYR A 438 -13.74 9.35 12.59
N ALA A 439 -13.60 8.04 12.36
CA ALA A 439 -14.73 7.11 12.40
C ALA A 439 -15.42 7.09 13.77
N ILE A 440 -14.65 7.11 14.85
CA ILE A 440 -15.16 7.21 16.24
C ILE A 440 -15.91 8.54 16.43
N GLN A 441 -15.36 9.65 15.93
CA GLN A 441 -16.01 10.96 15.98
C GLN A 441 -17.36 10.98 15.23
N GLN A 442 -17.45 10.27 14.10
CA GLN A 442 -18.70 10.11 13.32
C GLN A 442 -19.73 9.17 13.98
N GLY A 443 -19.45 8.68 15.19
CA GLY A 443 -20.40 7.91 15.99
C GLY A 443 -20.24 6.40 15.88
N ARG A 444 -19.13 5.90 15.31
CA ARG A 444 -18.80 4.48 15.43
C ARG A 444 -18.50 4.13 16.89
N ASN A 445 -19.06 3.01 17.34
CA ASN A 445 -18.94 2.57 18.72
C ASN A 445 -17.64 1.79 18.97
N PHE A 446 -16.49 2.41 18.66
CA PHE A 446 -15.16 1.82 18.82
C PHE A 446 -14.32 2.61 19.83
N THR A 447 -13.19 2.03 20.23
CA THR A 447 -12.15 2.67 21.04
C THR A 447 -10.78 2.16 20.59
N THR A 448 -9.73 2.96 20.82
CA THR A 448 -8.35 2.67 20.39
C THR A 448 -7.42 2.54 21.61
N PRO A 449 -7.42 1.38 22.28
CA PRO A 449 -6.82 1.22 23.60
C PRO A 449 -5.29 1.17 23.61
N ILE A 450 -4.67 1.03 22.43
CA ILE A 450 -3.22 0.96 22.23
C ILE A 450 -2.81 2.17 21.39
N GLU A 451 -1.64 2.74 21.67
CA GLU A 451 -1.06 3.84 20.88
C GLU A 451 -0.75 3.41 19.43
N GLY A 452 -0.75 4.39 18.53
CA GLY A 452 -0.46 4.17 17.11
C GLY A 452 1.03 3.89 16.88
N ILE A 453 1.31 3.19 15.79
CA ILE A 453 2.66 2.83 15.33
C ILE A 453 2.95 3.64 14.07
N ALA A 454 4.06 4.36 14.03
CA ALA A 454 4.44 5.14 12.85
C ALA A 454 4.77 4.23 11.65
N THR A 455 4.25 4.61 10.47
CA THR A 455 4.39 3.82 9.23
C THR A 455 4.92 4.62 8.04
N GLY A 456 5.19 5.91 8.22
CA GLY A 456 5.83 6.77 7.22
C GLY A 456 5.30 8.19 7.23
N GLU A 457 5.87 9.02 6.36
CA GLU A 457 5.48 10.43 6.19
C GLU A 457 4.69 10.60 4.89
N VAL A 458 3.69 11.47 4.88
CA VAL A 458 2.90 11.80 3.69
C VAL A 458 3.22 13.20 3.17
N GLY A 459 3.18 13.36 1.85
CA GLY A 459 3.61 14.58 1.15
C GLY A 459 2.70 14.96 0.00
N PHE A 460 2.72 16.24 -0.35
CA PHE A 460 2.16 16.77 -1.58
C PHE A 460 3.14 16.52 -2.73
N ALA A 461 2.65 16.12 -3.91
CA ALA A 461 3.53 15.73 -5.01
C ALA A 461 3.16 16.37 -6.34
N VAL A 462 4.18 16.74 -7.11
CA VAL A 462 4.08 17.17 -8.51
C VAL A 462 4.81 16.18 -9.40
N LYS A 463 4.50 16.13 -10.70
CA LYS A 463 5.27 15.33 -11.66
C LYS A 463 6.74 15.78 -11.60
N LYS A 464 7.66 14.82 -11.57
CA LYS A 464 9.09 15.11 -11.44
C LYS A 464 9.57 16.11 -12.50
N GLY A 465 10.23 17.17 -12.05
CA GLY A 465 10.73 18.28 -12.87
C GLY A 465 9.67 19.29 -13.33
N ALA A 466 8.41 19.16 -12.91
CA ALA A 466 7.33 20.06 -13.27
C ALA A 466 6.79 20.83 -12.05
N ASN A 467 6.27 22.03 -12.28
CA ASN A 467 5.67 22.91 -11.26
C ASN A 467 6.53 23.11 -9.98
N PRO A 468 7.85 23.38 -10.07
CA PRO A 468 8.70 23.58 -8.89
C PRO A 468 8.22 24.74 -8.00
N GLU A 469 7.62 25.77 -8.60
CA GLU A 469 7.04 26.89 -7.87
C GLU A 469 5.87 26.44 -6.96
N LEU A 470 5.17 25.37 -7.33
CA LEU A 470 4.05 24.84 -6.54
C LEU A 470 4.54 24.08 -5.31
N ILE A 471 5.68 23.38 -5.39
CA ILE A 471 6.36 22.78 -4.22
C ILE A 471 6.86 23.87 -3.28
N GLU A 472 7.47 24.93 -3.82
CA GLU A 472 7.95 26.06 -3.01
C GLU A 472 6.80 26.78 -2.30
N MET A 473 5.70 27.07 -3.01
CA MET A 473 4.47 27.61 -2.41
C MET A 473 3.93 26.68 -1.32
N PHE A 474 3.91 25.37 -1.56
CA PHE A 474 3.43 24.41 -0.56
C PHE A 474 4.29 24.43 0.72
N ASN A 475 5.62 24.33 0.58
CA ASN A 475 6.54 24.29 1.74
C ASN A 475 6.50 25.60 2.54
N ASN A 476 6.56 26.75 1.87
CA ASN A 476 6.49 28.06 2.52
C ASN A 476 5.12 28.27 3.20
N GLY A 477 4.04 27.90 2.51
CA GLY A 477 2.69 27.95 3.06
C GLY A 477 2.50 27.04 4.26
N LEU A 478 3.01 25.81 4.21
CA LEU A 478 2.96 24.84 5.31
C LEU A 478 3.70 25.36 6.55
N ALA A 479 4.93 25.86 6.36
CA ALA A 479 5.70 26.50 7.43
C ALA A 479 4.95 27.69 8.05
N ALA A 480 4.26 28.50 7.24
CA ALA A 480 3.47 29.64 7.72
C ALA A 480 2.26 29.21 8.56
N ILE A 481 1.47 28.22 8.10
CA ILE A 481 0.28 27.76 8.82
C ILE A 481 0.63 26.94 10.07
N VAL A 482 1.82 26.33 10.12
CA VAL A 482 2.35 25.71 11.33
C VAL A 482 2.73 26.78 12.35
N LYS A 483 3.47 27.81 11.92
CA LYS A 483 3.91 28.92 12.77
C LYS A 483 2.75 29.70 13.40
N ASP A 484 1.66 29.92 12.67
CA ASP A 484 0.49 30.68 13.15
C ASP A 484 -0.56 29.82 13.89
N GLY A 485 -0.32 28.50 13.98
CA GLY A 485 -1.19 27.53 14.64
C GLY A 485 -2.45 27.16 13.86
N THR A 486 -2.58 27.57 12.60
CA THR A 486 -3.68 27.14 11.72
C THR A 486 -3.59 25.64 11.42
N TYR A 487 -2.39 25.09 11.25
CA TYR A 487 -2.18 23.66 11.06
C TYR A 487 -2.77 22.84 12.21
N ASP A 488 -2.38 23.16 13.46
CA ASP A 488 -2.88 22.45 14.65
C ASP A 488 -4.42 22.58 14.76
N LYS A 489 -5.00 23.71 14.36
CA LYS A 489 -6.48 23.87 14.32
C LYS A 489 -7.13 22.98 13.27
N ILE A 490 -6.52 22.83 12.09
CA ILE A 490 -7.02 21.95 11.03
C ILE A 490 -6.95 20.50 11.52
N ILE A 491 -5.80 20.04 12.02
CA ILE A 491 -5.65 18.66 12.50
C ILE A 491 -6.64 18.37 13.64
N ASN A 492 -6.73 19.25 14.64
CA ASN A 492 -7.64 19.05 15.77
C ASN A 492 -9.13 19.13 15.37
N LYS A 493 -9.50 19.89 14.33
CA LYS A 493 -10.88 19.92 13.82
C LYS A 493 -11.37 18.53 13.40
N TYR A 494 -10.48 17.70 12.87
CA TYR A 494 -10.81 16.37 12.35
C TYR A 494 -10.45 15.23 13.32
N LEU A 495 -9.45 15.40 14.18
CA LEU A 495 -8.88 14.31 14.98
C LEU A 495 -9.03 14.45 16.51
N ASP A 496 -9.44 15.61 17.05
CA ASP A 496 -9.59 15.81 18.50
C ASP A 496 -10.87 15.14 19.04
N SER A 497 -10.69 14.05 19.78
CA SER A 497 -11.78 13.28 20.40
C SER A 497 -12.41 13.96 21.62
N ASN A 498 -11.77 14.97 22.21
CA ASN A 498 -12.30 15.68 23.39
C ASN A 498 -13.26 16.82 23.02
N LYS A 499 -13.28 17.24 21.75
CA LYS A 499 -14.26 18.18 21.22
C LYS A 499 -15.48 17.49 20.62
N SER A 500 -16.03 16.51 21.32
CA SER A 500 -17.42 16.16 21.12
C SER A 500 -18.29 17.33 21.60
N LYS A 501 -18.67 18.20 20.66
CA LYS A 501 -19.56 19.38 20.77
C LYS A 501 -18.86 20.72 21.00
N GLU A 502 -18.34 21.31 19.92
CA GLU A 502 -18.38 22.77 19.81
C GLU A 502 -18.61 23.19 18.34
N GLY A 503 -19.78 23.79 18.08
CA GLY A 503 -19.95 24.73 16.98
C GLY A 503 -20.41 24.22 15.60
N SER A 504 -21.57 23.58 15.49
CA SER A 504 -22.35 23.67 14.24
C SER A 504 -23.84 23.84 14.51
N THR A 505 -24.31 25.08 14.46
CA THR A 505 -25.68 25.59 14.64
C THR A 505 -26.63 25.23 13.49
N LYS A 506 -26.61 23.98 13.02
CA LYS A 506 -27.70 23.38 12.24
C LYS A 506 -27.92 21.97 12.78
N LYS A 507 -29.16 21.61 13.14
CA LYS A 507 -29.53 20.23 13.49
C LYS A 507 -29.03 19.30 12.37
N ALA A 508 -27.87 18.69 12.57
CA ALA A 508 -27.34 17.70 11.64
C ALA A 508 -28.33 16.54 11.61
N THR A 509 -28.74 16.14 10.41
CA THR A 509 -29.63 14.99 10.21
C THR A 509 -28.93 13.76 10.77
N ASP A 510 -29.61 12.99 11.61
CA ASP A 510 -29.04 11.76 12.19
C ASP A 510 -28.86 10.67 11.13
N GLU A 511 -27.66 10.57 10.56
CA GLU A 511 -27.28 9.57 9.56
C GLU A 511 -27.14 8.15 10.13
N THR A 512 -27.33 7.95 11.44
CA THR A 512 -27.43 6.60 12.01
C THR A 512 -28.79 5.94 11.73
N THR A 513 -29.69 6.59 10.99
CA THR A 513 -30.98 6.02 10.60
C THR A 513 -31.12 5.93 9.08
N ILE A 514 -31.87 4.95 8.56
CA ILE A 514 -32.14 4.83 7.11
C ILE A 514 -32.80 6.11 6.59
N VAL A 515 -33.77 6.66 7.32
CA VAL A 515 -34.47 7.89 6.94
C VAL A 515 -33.53 9.08 6.93
N GLY A 516 -32.65 9.19 7.92
CA GLY A 516 -31.64 10.26 7.97
C GLY A 516 -30.62 10.15 6.83
N LEU A 517 -30.14 8.94 6.52
CA LEU A 517 -29.25 8.69 5.38
C LEU A 517 -29.89 9.12 4.07
N ILE A 518 -31.13 8.72 3.81
CA ILE A 518 -31.84 9.12 2.59
C ILE A 518 -32.03 10.64 2.57
N LYS A 519 -32.55 11.22 3.66
CA LYS A 519 -32.85 12.66 3.71
C LYS A 519 -31.61 13.53 3.50
N ASN A 520 -30.46 13.11 4.02
CA ASN A 520 -29.23 13.86 3.88
C ASN A 520 -28.54 13.64 2.51
N ASN A 521 -28.70 12.46 1.89
CA ASN A 521 -27.95 12.06 0.70
C ASN A 521 -28.79 11.91 -0.58
N TYR A 522 -30.11 12.18 -0.54
CA TYR A 522 -31.01 11.91 -1.68
C TYR A 522 -30.56 12.57 -2.99
N LYS A 523 -29.97 13.78 -2.92
CA LYS A 523 -29.47 14.48 -4.12
C LYS A 523 -28.33 13.72 -4.77
N GLN A 524 -27.35 13.27 -3.99
CA GLN A 524 -26.22 12.48 -4.47
C GLN A 524 -26.73 11.14 -5.05
N LEU A 525 -27.62 10.45 -4.33
CA LEU A 525 -28.20 9.18 -4.80
C LEU A 525 -28.98 9.33 -6.12
N LEU A 526 -29.77 10.40 -6.27
CA LEU A 526 -30.48 10.68 -7.53
C LEU A 526 -29.53 11.02 -8.68
N GLN A 527 -28.44 11.74 -8.39
CA GLN A 527 -27.42 12.07 -9.38
C GLN A 527 -26.68 10.82 -9.86
N GLY A 528 -26.19 9.98 -8.94
CA GLY A 528 -25.55 8.70 -9.27
C GLY A 528 -26.50 7.77 -10.03
N LEU A 529 -27.78 7.77 -9.66
CA LEU A 529 -28.81 7.05 -10.41
C LEU A 529 -28.99 7.59 -11.83
N GLY A 530 -29.03 8.91 -12.00
CA GLY A 530 -29.11 9.55 -13.31
C GLY A 530 -27.95 9.14 -14.23
N ILE A 531 -26.73 9.12 -13.70
CA ILE A 531 -25.53 8.67 -14.42
C ILE A 531 -25.67 7.19 -14.80
N THR A 532 -26.11 6.34 -13.87
CA THR A 532 -26.34 4.91 -14.11
C THR A 532 -27.31 4.66 -15.28
N LEU A 533 -28.45 5.36 -15.28
CA LEU A 533 -29.46 5.24 -16.32
C LEU A 533 -28.98 5.80 -17.66
N GLY A 534 -28.33 6.97 -17.64
CA GLY A 534 -27.76 7.59 -18.84
C GLY A 534 -26.71 6.71 -19.50
N LEU A 535 -25.79 6.16 -18.70
CA LEU A 535 -24.77 5.23 -19.16
C LEU A 535 -25.38 3.95 -19.73
N THR A 536 -26.36 3.35 -19.04
CA THR A 536 -27.05 2.15 -19.52
C THR A 536 -27.75 2.39 -20.86
N LEU A 537 -28.51 3.47 -20.98
CA LEU A 537 -29.26 3.78 -22.19
C LEU A 537 -28.34 4.03 -23.39
N LEU A 538 -27.31 4.86 -23.21
CA LEU A 538 -26.38 5.19 -24.27
C LEU A 538 -25.55 3.98 -24.70
N SER A 539 -24.95 3.28 -23.73
CA SER A 539 -24.10 2.12 -24.02
C SER A 539 -24.89 0.99 -24.66
N PHE A 540 -26.13 0.74 -24.22
CA PHE A 540 -27.00 -0.29 -24.81
C PHE A 540 -27.48 0.08 -26.21
N ALA A 541 -27.77 1.35 -26.49
CA ALA A 541 -28.15 1.78 -27.84
C ALA A 541 -27.02 1.51 -28.85
N ILE A 542 -25.78 1.81 -28.47
CA ILE A 542 -24.59 1.51 -29.29
C ILE A 542 -24.37 -0.02 -29.37
N ALA A 543 -24.53 -0.73 -28.25
CA ALA A 543 -24.41 -2.19 -28.20
C ALA A 543 -25.41 -2.88 -29.14
N MET A 544 -26.64 -2.37 -29.25
CA MET A 544 -27.65 -2.89 -30.19
C MET A 544 -27.19 -2.75 -31.64
N ILE A 545 -26.59 -1.62 -32.00
CA ILE A 545 -26.06 -1.39 -33.35
C ILE A 545 -24.92 -2.38 -33.63
N ILE A 546 -23.93 -2.45 -32.74
CA ILE A 546 -22.78 -3.37 -32.86
C ILE A 546 -23.27 -4.81 -32.95
N GLY A 547 -24.11 -5.24 -32.01
CA GLY A 547 -24.58 -6.61 -31.92
C GLY A 547 -25.44 -7.04 -33.11
N VAL A 548 -26.31 -6.18 -33.64
CA VAL A 548 -27.06 -6.52 -34.87
C VAL A 548 -26.12 -6.69 -36.06
N ILE A 549 -25.12 -5.81 -36.22
CA ILE A 549 -24.13 -5.93 -37.30
C ILE A 549 -23.36 -7.26 -37.19
N PHE A 550 -22.79 -7.53 -36.02
CA PHE A 550 -21.97 -8.72 -35.80
C PHE A 550 -22.80 -10.01 -35.81
N GLY A 551 -24.02 -10.01 -35.28
CA GLY A 551 -24.92 -11.15 -35.33
C GLY A 551 -25.36 -11.51 -36.74
N MET A 552 -25.64 -10.50 -37.58
CA MET A 552 -25.93 -10.70 -39.01
C MET A 552 -24.71 -11.24 -39.77
N MET A 553 -23.50 -10.78 -39.43
CA MET A 553 -22.25 -11.33 -39.98
C MET A 553 -22.03 -12.79 -39.60
N ALA A 554 -22.44 -13.20 -38.39
CA ALA A 554 -22.26 -14.56 -37.90
C ALA A 554 -23.14 -15.59 -38.62
N VAL A 555 -24.30 -15.19 -39.15
CA VAL A 555 -25.18 -16.05 -39.97
C VAL A 555 -25.00 -15.85 -41.48
N ALA A 556 -24.07 -14.98 -41.89
CA ALA A 556 -23.88 -14.68 -43.30
C ALA A 556 -23.33 -15.90 -44.07
N PRO A 557 -23.72 -16.10 -45.34
CA PRO A 557 -23.13 -17.15 -46.19
C PRO A 557 -21.60 -17.02 -46.34
N ASN A 558 -21.08 -15.80 -46.21
CA ASN A 558 -19.65 -15.50 -46.35
C ASN A 558 -18.85 -15.96 -45.12
N LYS A 559 -17.88 -16.87 -45.34
CA LYS A 559 -17.00 -17.39 -44.28
C LYS A 559 -16.17 -16.31 -43.60
N THR A 560 -15.71 -15.29 -44.33
CA THR A 560 -14.91 -14.18 -43.77
C THR A 560 -15.72 -13.36 -42.77
N LEU A 561 -16.97 -13.02 -43.10
CA LEU A 561 -17.84 -12.28 -42.18
C LEU A 561 -18.09 -13.08 -40.89
N ARG A 562 -18.32 -14.39 -41.02
CA ARG A 562 -18.47 -15.28 -39.87
C ARG A 562 -17.23 -15.32 -38.99
N VAL A 563 -16.04 -15.41 -39.59
CA VAL A 563 -14.77 -15.41 -38.85
C VAL A 563 -14.54 -14.07 -38.14
N ILE A 564 -14.78 -12.93 -38.80
CA ILE A 564 -14.64 -11.61 -38.17
C ILE A 564 -15.58 -11.50 -36.96
N SER A 565 -16.82 -11.96 -37.10
CA SER A 565 -17.78 -11.94 -36.01
C SER A 565 -17.38 -12.87 -34.87
N GLN A 566 -16.94 -14.08 -35.18
CA GLN A 566 -16.43 -15.03 -34.20
C GLN A 566 -15.26 -14.44 -33.40
N VAL A 567 -14.27 -13.84 -34.07
CA VAL A 567 -13.11 -13.22 -33.40
C VAL A 567 -13.56 -12.07 -32.48
N PHE A 568 -14.45 -11.20 -32.94
CA PHE A 568 -14.98 -10.12 -32.09
C PHE A 568 -15.68 -10.66 -30.85
N VAL A 569 -16.59 -11.63 -31.03
CA VAL A 569 -17.35 -12.24 -29.92
C VAL A 569 -16.41 -12.97 -28.95
N ASP A 570 -15.47 -13.76 -29.46
CA ASP A 570 -14.53 -14.54 -28.64
C ASP A 570 -13.58 -13.65 -27.85
N VAL A 571 -13.04 -12.59 -28.45
CA VAL A 571 -12.14 -11.66 -27.76
C VAL A 571 -12.89 -10.87 -26.70
N VAL A 572 -14.02 -10.26 -27.06
CA VAL A 572 -14.75 -9.38 -26.13
C VAL A 572 -15.36 -10.16 -24.97
N ARG A 573 -15.93 -11.35 -25.22
CA ARG A 573 -16.50 -12.19 -24.15
C ARG A 573 -15.43 -12.99 -23.39
N GLY A 574 -14.26 -13.19 -24.00
CA GLY A 574 -13.13 -13.87 -23.36
C GLY A 574 -12.37 -13.01 -22.36
N ILE A 575 -12.47 -11.69 -22.46
CA ILE A 575 -11.82 -10.75 -21.54
C ILE A 575 -12.85 -10.22 -20.52
N PRO A 576 -12.57 -10.29 -19.21
CA PRO A 576 -13.43 -9.66 -18.20
C PRO A 576 -13.70 -8.18 -18.49
N LEU A 577 -14.96 -7.74 -18.38
CA LEU A 577 -15.38 -6.36 -18.64
C LEU A 577 -14.54 -5.33 -17.86
N MET A 578 -14.16 -5.65 -16.62
CA MET A 578 -13.29 -4.80 -15.80
C MET A 578 -11.93 -4.53 -16.47
N ILE A 579 -11.32 -5.56 -17.08
CA ILE A 579 -10.04 -5.43 -17.78
C ILE A 579 -10.21 -4.62 -19.07
N VAL A 580 -11.31 -4.82 -19.80
CA VAL A 580 -11.63 -4.03 -21.00
C VAL A 580 -11.80 -2.55 -20.64
N ALA A 581 -12.54 -2.24 -19.57
CA ALA A 581 -12.74 -0.88 -19.08
C ALA A 581 -11.42 -0.23 -18.67
N ALA A 582 -10.59 -0.95 -17.89
CA ALA A 582 -9.25 -0.50 -17.49
C ALA A 582 -8.33 -0.21 -18.69
N PHE A 583 -8.33 -1.09 -19.70
CA PHE A 583 -7.51 -0.91 -20.90
C PHE A 583 -7.96 0.28 -21.75
N ILE A 584 -9.27 0.50 -21.88
CA ILE A 584 -9.80 1.67 -22.61
C ILE A 584 -9.49 2.97 -21.85
N TYR A 585 -9.57 2.95 -20.52
CA TYR A 585 -9.38 4.15 -19.71
C TYR A 585 -7.91 4.51 -19.50
N TRP A 586 -7.02 3.54 -19.23
CA TRP A 586 -5.60 3.80 -19.00
C TRP A 586 -4.70 3.48 -20.20
N GLY A 587 -4.97 2.37 -20.89
CA GLY A 587 -4.10 1.87 -21.96
C GLY A 587 -4.16 2.71 -23.23
N ILE A 588 -5.37 2.98 -23.74
CA ILE A 588 -5.57 3.70 -25.00
C ILE A 588 -5.06 5.16 -24.91
N PRO A 589 -5.38 5.95 -23.87
CA PRO A 589 -4.84 7.30 -23.73
C PRO A 589 -3.31 7.35 -23.73
N ASN A 590 -2.65 6.48 -22.95
CA ASN A 590 -1.19 6.39 -22.91
C ASN A 590 -0.59 6.06 -24.29
N LEU A 591 -1.23 5.15 -25.04
CA LEU A 591 -0.77 4.80 -26.39
C LEU A 591 -0.94 5.97 -27.37
N ILE A 592 -2.08 6.66 -27.34
CA ILE A 592 -2.34 7.83 -28.20
C ILE A 592 -1.37 8.95 -27.89
N GLU A 593 -1.10 9.23 -26.61
CA GLU A 593 -0.15 10.26 -26.19
C GLU A 593 1.28 9.93 -26.66
N ASN A 594 1.72 8.68 -26.46
CA ASN A 594 3.04 8.23 -26.93
C ASN A 594 3.21 8.34 -28.46
N ILE A 595 2.15 8.15 -29.23
CA ILE A 595 2.19 8.20 -30.70
C ILE A 595 2.02 9.62 -31.24
N THR A 596 1.11 10.40 -30.65
CA THR A 596 0.66 11.68 -31.21
C THR A 596 1.25 12.89 -30.50
N GLY A 597 1.82 12.72 -29.30
CA GLY A 597 2.29 13.81 -28.44
C GLY A 597 1.18 14.68 -27.85
N HIS A 598 -0.09 14.31 -28.06
CA HIS A 598 -1.26 15.06 -27.61
C HIS A 598 -2.10 14.22 -26.66
N GLN A 599 -2.65 14.87 -25.64
CA GLN A 599 -3.50 14.25 -24.65
C GLN A 599 -4.79 13.70 -25.29
N SER A 600 -5.15 12.46 -24.94
CA SER A 600 -6.39 11.83 -25.41
C SER A 600 -7.62 12.52 -24.83
N PRO A 601 -8.69 12.74 -25.62
CA PRO A 601 -9.93 13.36 -25.16
C PRO A 601 -10.87 12.39 -24.39
N ILE A 602 -10.44 11.15 -24.14
CA ILE A 602 -11.28 10.13 -23.51
C ILE A 602 -11.40 10.40 -22.01
N ASN A 603 -12.60 10.77 -21.56
CA ASN A 603 -12.96 10.85 -20.14
C ASN A 603 -13.53 9.52 -19.62
N ASP A 604 -13.74 9.45 -18.31
CA ASP A 604 -14.30 8.31 -17.57
C ASP A 604 -15.66 7.83 -18.13
N PHE A 605 -16.59 8.75 -18.40
CA PHE A 605 -17.91 8.41 -18.94
C PHE A 605 -17.83 7.83 -20.36
N VAL A 606 -16.97 8.38 -21.22
CA VAL A 606 -16.76 7.88 -22.59
C VAL A 606 -16.09 6.50 -22.54
N ALA A 607 -15.06 6.33 -21.71
CA ALA A 607 -14.39 5.03 -21.55
C ALA A 607 -15.38 3.94 -21.09
N ALA A 608 -16.19 4.24 -20.06
CA ALA A 608 -17.22 3.34 -19.56
C ALA A 608 -18.27 3.01 -20.65
N THR A 609 -18.68 4.02 -21.43
CA THR A 609 -19.64 3.82 -22.53
C THR A 609 -19.07 2.86 -23.57
N ILE A 610 -17.83 3.06 -24.02
CA ILE A 610 -17.18 2.18 -25.01
C ILE A 610 -17.08 0.75 -24.46
N ALA A 611 -16.60 0.57 -23.22
CA ALA A 611 -16.43 -0.73 -22.60
C ALA A 611 -17.76 -1.52 -22.52
N LEU A 612 -18.81 -0.87 -22.01
CA LEU A 612 -20.14 -1.47 -21.90
C LEU A 612 -20.76 -1.75 -23.27
N SER A 613 -20.56 -0.87 -24.26
CA SER A 613 -21.07 -1.05 -25.62
C SER A 613 -20.43 -2.22 -26.34
N LEU A 614 -19.11 -2.40 -26.21
CA LEU A 614 -18.41 -3.54 -26.81
C LEU A 614 -18.89 -4.85 -26.18
N ASN A 615 -18.90 -4.92 -24.84
CA ASN A 615 -19.34 -6.10 -24.11
C ASN A 615 -20.80 -6.45 -24.44
N GLY A 616 -21.72 -5.49 -24.28
CA GLY A 616 -23.13 -5.67 -24.63
C GLY A 616 -23.32 -6.05 -26.10
N GLY A 617 -22.54 -5.47 -27.01
CA GLY A 617 -22.61 -5.75 -28.44
C GLY A 617 -22.26 -7.20 -28.77
N ALA A 618 -21.26 -7.78 -28.12
CA ALA A 618 -20.89 -9.19 -28.30
C ALA A 618 -21.99 -10.16 -27.81
N TYR A 619 -22.64 -9.87 -26.68
CA TYR A 619 -23.79 -10.68 -26.22
C TYR A 619 -25.01 -10.52 -27.14
N ILE A 620 -25.29 -9.30 -27.61
CA ILE A 620 -26.38 -9.04 -28.54
C ILE A 620 -26.12 -9.74 -29.88
N ALA A 621 -24.87 -9.81 -30.36
CA ALA A 621 -24.51 -10.55 -31.57
C ALA A 621 -24.90 -12.03 -31.49
N GLU A 622 -24.67 -12.66 -30.34
CA GLU A 622 -25.05 -14.05 -30.09
C GLU A 622 -26.56 -14.23 -29.93
N ILE A 623 -27.26 -13.28 -29.33
CA ILE A 623 -28.73 -13.27 -29.28
C ILE A 623 -29.30 -13.19 -30.71
N VAL A 624 -28.73 -12.33 -31.55
CA VAL A 624 -29.15 -12.18 -32.96
C VAL A 624 -28.87 -13.45 -33.75
N ARG A 625 -27.67 -14.04 -33.60
CA ARG A 625 -27.32 -15.31 -34.25
C ARG A 625 -28.27 -16.44 -33.81
N GLY A 626 -28.41 -16.64 -32.50
CA GLY A 626 -29.26 -17.69 -31.94
C GLY A 626 -30.75 -17.50 -32.25
N GLY A 627 -31.25 -16.27 -32.27
CA GLY A 627 -32.64 -15.98 -32.64
C GLY A 627 -32.95 -16.26 -34.11
N ILE A 628 -31.97 -16.07 -35.01
CA ILE A 628 -32.10 -16.44 -36.43
C ILE A 628 -32.07 -17.96 -36.58
N GLU A 629 -31.13 -18.64 -35.91
CA GLU A 629 -30.99 -20.11 -35.94
C GLU A 629 -32.19 -20.84 -35.30
N ALA A 630 -32.91 -20.19 -34.39
CA ALA A 630 -34.11 -20.74 -33.77
C ALA A 630 -35.32 -20.83 -34.74
N VAL A 631 -35.29 -20.11 -35.87
CA VAL A 631 -36.33 -20.24 -36.90
C VAL A 631 -36.10 -21.56 -37.65
N PRO A 632 -37.13 -22.44 -37.80
CA PRO A 632 -36.97 -23.73 -38.46
C PRO A 632 -36.31 -23.61 -39.84
N ILE A 633 -35.23 -24.37 -40.06
CA ILE A 633 -34.41 -24.28 -41.28
C ILE A 633 -35.22 -24.54 -42.56
N GLY A 634 -36.30 -25.34 -42.47
CA GLY A 634 -37.23 -25.61 -43.56
C GLY A 634 -37.87 -24.35 -44.17
N GLN A 635 -37.99 -23.25 -43.42
CA GLN A 635 -38.48 -21.96 -43.95
C GLN A 635 -37.50 -21.35 -44.96
N MET A 636 -36.20 -21.46 -44.69
CA MET A 636 -35.13 -21.04 -45.58
C MET A 636 -35.05 -21.96 -46.81
N GLU A 637 -35.14 -23.27 -46.59
CA GLU A 637 -35.12 -24.28 -47.66
C GLU A 637 -36.33 -24.12 -48.60
N ALA A 638 -37.54 -23.93 -48.07
CA ALA A 638 -38.75 -23.73 -48.86
C ALA A 638 -38.68 -22.44 -49.70
N SER A 639 -38.21 -21.33 -49.11
CA SER A 639 -38.03 -20.08 -49.85
C SER A 639 -37.00 -20.21 -50.98
N ARG A 640 -35.92 -20.94 -50.72
CA ARG A 640 -34.88 -21.22 -51.72
C ARG A 640 -35.41 -22.10 -52.85
N SER A 641 -36.26 -23.09 -52.55
CA SER A 641 -36.95 -23.92 -53.57
C SER A 641 -37.90 -23.10 -54.45
N LEU A 642 -38.44 -21.99 -53.94
CA LEU A 642 -39.24 -21.01 -54.71
C LEU A 642 -38.39 -19.97 -55.45
N GLY A 643 -37.06 -20.12 -55.48
CA GLY A 643 -36.15 -19.20 -56.16
C GLY A 643 -35.97 -17.85 -55.46
N VAL A 644 -36.43 -17.70 -54.20
CA VAL A 644 -36.30 -16.44 -53.45
C VAL A 644 -34.86 -16.27 -52.95
N PRO A 645 -34.18 -15.14 -53.21
CA PRO A 645 -32.81 -14.90 -52.76
C PRO A 645 -32.67 -14.84 -51.23
N TYR A 646 -31.51 -15.25 -50.70
CA TYR A 646 -31.20 -15.27 -49.26
C TYR A 646 -31.55 -13.96 -48.53
N ASN A 647 -31.18 -12.81 -49.07
CA ASN A 647 -31.45 -11.51 -48.44
C ASN A 647 -32.96 -11.21 -48.36
N THR A 648 -33.72 -11.61 -49.38
CA THR A 648 -35.18 -11.44 -49.42
C THR A 648 -35.84 -12.36 -48.40
N THR A 649 -35.42 -13.63 -48.35
CA THR A 649 -35.88 -14.61 -47.35
C THR A 649 -35.54 -14.16 -45.94
N MET A 650 -34.31 -13.69 -45.71
CA MET A 650 -33.85 -13.20 -44.42
C MET A 650 -34.70 -12.01 -43.96
N ARG A 651 -34.91 -11.00 -44.81
CA ARG A 651 -35.66 -9.80 -44.46
C ARG A 651 -37.16 -10.02 -44.29
N LYS A 652 -37.78 -10.84 -45.14
CA LYS A 652 -39.26 -10.98 -45.20
C LYS A 652 -39.81 -12.20 -44.47
N VAL A 653 -39.01 -13.26 -44.30
CA VAL A 653 -39.47 -14.54 -43.70
C VAL A 653 -38.81 -14.76 -42.35
N ILE A 654 -37.47 -14.75 -42.29
CA ILE A 654 -36.73 -15.16 -41.10
C ILE A 654 -36.70 -14.06 -40.03
N LEU A 655 -36.18 -12.87 -40.34
CA LEU A 655 -36.01 -11.78 -39.37
C LEU A 655 -37.31 -11.37 -38.66
N PRO A 656 -38.48 -11.26 -39.31
CA PRO A 656 -39.72 -10.91 -38.59
C PRO A 656 -40.09 -11.91 -37.50
N GLN A 657 -39.80 -13.20 -37.71
CA GLN A 657 -39.99 -14.26 -36.72
C GLN A 657 -38.87 -14.23 -35.68
N ALA A 658 -37.62 -14.15 -36.14
CA ALA A 658 -36.43 -14.14 -35.31
C ALA A 658 -36.43 -12.97 -34.31
N VAL A 659 -36.86 -11.77 -34.72
CA VAL A 659 -36.98 -10.58 -33.83
C VAL A 659 -37.96 -10.85 -32.68
N ARG A 660 -39.08 -11.53 -32.93
CA ARG A 660 -40.02 -11.91 -31.86
C ARG A 660 -39.40 -12.90 -30.88
N LEU A 661 -38.53 -13.81 -31.37
CA LEU A 661 -37.79 -14.76 -30.54
C LEU A 661 -36.66 -14.09 -29.74
N MET A 662 -36.02 -13.04 -30.28
CA MET A 662 -34.92 -12.31 -29.63
C MET A 662 -35.39 -11.33 -28.57
N LEU A 663 -36.58 -10.75 -28.71
CA LEU A 663 -37.04 -9.64 -27.88
C LEU A 663 -36.93 -9.90 -26.36
N PRO A 664 -37.33 -11.08 -25.82
CA PRO A 664 -37.15 -11.38 -24.41
C PRO A 664 -35.67 -11.36 -23.98
N ASN A 665 -34.78 -11.80 -24.86
CA ASN A 665 -33.34 -11.84 -24.60
C ASN A 665 -32.70 -10.44 -24.64
N PHE A 666 -33.15 -9.54 -25.52
CA PHE A 666 -32.68 -8.14 -25.52
C PHE A 666 -33.07 -7.41 -24.24
N ILE A 667 -34.29 -7.65 -23.75
CA ILE A 667 -34.76 -7.12 -22.47
C ILE A 667 -33.87 -7.61 -21.33
N ASN A 668 -33.58 -8.92 -21.29
CA ASN A 668 -32.70 -9.49 -20.28
C ASN A 668 -31.30 -8.88 -20.36
N GLN A 669 -30.77 -8.69 -21.57
CA GLN A 669 -29.46 -8.07 -21.79
C GLN A 669 -29.42 -6.60 -21.38
N PHE A 670 -30.52 -5.85 -21.54
CA PHE A 670 -30.62 -4.48 -21.05
C PHE A 670 -30.53 -4.42 -19.52
N VAL A 671 -31.24 -5.32 -18.83
CA VAL A 671 -31.18 -5.43 -17.36
C VAL A 671 -29.78 -5.84 -16.89
N ILE A 672 -29.10 -6.73 -17.62
CA ILE A 672 -27.71 -7.10 -17.33
C ILE A 672 -26.79 -5.89 -17.50
N SER A 673 -26.93 -5.14 -18.60
CA SER A 673 -26.11 -3.96 -18.88
C SER A 673 -26.24 -2.90 -17.78
N LEU A 674 -27.43 -2.73 -17.20
CA LEU A 674 -27.64 -1.85 -16.05
C LEU A 674 -26.90 -2.32 -14.79
N LYS A 675 -26.79 -3.63 -14.57
CA LYS A 675 -26.02 -4.17 -13.45
C LYS A 675 -24.52 -4.06 -13.70
N ASP A 676 -24.09 -4.26 -14.94
CA ASP A 676 -22.69 -4.16 -15.36
C ASP A 676 -22.12 -2.75 -15.21
N THR A 677 -22.96 -1.70 -15.09
CA THR A 677 -22.48 -0.36 -14.74
C THR A 677 -21.76 -0.33 -13.40
N THR A 678 -22.08 -1.25 -12.49
CA THR A 678 -21.37 -1.35 -11.20
C THR A 678 -19.91 -1.74 -11.39
N ILE A 679 -19.56 -2.44 -12.49
CA ILE A 679 -18.19 -2.85 -12.80
C ILE A 679 -17.34 -1.64 -13.23
N VAL A 680 -17.93 -0.66 -13.91
CA VAL A 680 -17.19 0.55 -14.33
C VAL A 680 -16.87 1.50 -13.18
N SER A 681 -17.41 1.29 -11.97
CA SER A 681 -16.97 2.01 -10.78
C SER A 681 -15.47 1.78 -10.49
N ALA A 682 -14.91 0.64 -10.92
CA ALA A 682 -13.49 0.31 -10.76
C ALA A 682 -12.54 1.25 -11.54
N ILE A 683 -13.04 1.97 -12.54
CA ILE A 683 -12.25 2.99 -13.28
C ILE A 683 -12.56 4.43 -12.82
N GLY A 684 -13.18 4.59 -11.65
CA GLY A 684 -13.40 5.90 -11.01
C GLY A 684 -14.70 6.61 -11.40
N LEU A 685 -15.54 6.03 -12.26
CA LEU A 685 -16.82 6.65 -12.63
C LEU A 685 -17.81 6.63 -11.46
N VAL A 686 -18.29 7.82 -11.07
CA VAL A 686 -19.21 8.00 -9.92
C VAL A 686 -20.67 7.74 -10.33
N GLU A 687 -21.00 6.48 -10.60
CA GLU A 687 -22.39 6.03 -10.78
C GLU A 687 -23.08 5.69 -9.43
N LEU A 688 -24.25 5.05 -9.43
CA LEU A 688 -25.06 4.87 -8.21
C LEU A 688 -24.36 4.03 -7.14
N PHE A 689 -23.71 2.93 -7.53
CA PHE A 689 -22.99 2.08 -6.58
C PHE A 689 -21.76 2.79 -6.01
N GLN A 690 -20.98 3.47 -6.84
CA GLN A 690 -19.84 4.29 -6.39
C GLN A 690 -20.28 5.46 -5.50
N THR A 691 -21.40 6.12 -5.82
CA THR A 691 -22.00 7.16 -4.96
C THR A 691 -22.30 6.60 -3.56
N GLY A 692 -22.83 5.37 -3.51
CA GLY A 692 -23.04 4.67 -2.25
C GLY A 692 -21.74 4.43 -1.48
N LYS A 693 -20.68 3.96 -2.15
CA LYS A 693 -19.35 3.77 -1.53
C LYS A 693 -18.79 5.08 -0.94
N ILE A 694 -18.92 6.20 -1.65
CA ILE A 694 -18.49 7.53 -1.18
C ILE A 694 -19.27 7.95 0.08
N ILE A 695 -20.59 7.75 0.10
CA ILE A 695 -21.42 8.05 1.29
C ILE A 695 -20.96 7.19 2.48
N ILE A 696 -20.71 5.90 2.24
CA ILE A 696 -20.24 4.96 3.25
C ILE A 696 -18.89 5.37 3.82
N ALA A 697 -17.93 5.75 2.97
CA ALA A 697 -16.61 6.14 3.42
C ALA A 697 -16.63 7.40 4.30
N ARG A 698 -17.63 8.28 4.13
CA ARG A 698 -17.84 9.45 4.99
C ARG A 698 -18.44 9.11 6.35
N ASN A 699 -19.57 8.39 6.37
CA ASN A 699 -20.39 8.24 7.58
C ASN A 699 -20.27 6.86 8.23
N TYR A 700 -19.55 5.97 7.57
CA TYR A 700 -19.36 4.59 7.96
C TYR A 700 -20.71 3.92 8.25
N GLN A 701 -21.69 3.97 7.34
CA GLN A 701 -22.99 3.30 7.48
C GLN A 701 -23.25 2.28 6.37
N SER A 702 -22.32 1.35 6.16
CA SER A 702 -22.33 0.43 5.00
C SER A 702 -23.55 -0.48 4.94
N PHE A 703 -23.90 -1.21 6.00
CA PHE A 703 -25.10 -2.06 6.00
C PHE A 703 -26.37 -1.30 5.55
N ARG A 704 -26.63 -0.13 6.14
CA ARG A 704 -27.83 0.67 5.83
C ARG A 704 -27.78 1.22 4.41
N MET A 705 -26.61 1.69 3.98
CA MET A 705 -26.45 2.23 2.63
C MET A 705 -26.55 1.14 1.57
N TYR A 706 -25.93 -0.02 1.75
CA TYR A 706 -26.10 -1.16 0.84
C TYR A 706 -27.55 -1.65 0.79
N ALA A 707 -28.29 -1.64 1.90
CA ALA A 707 -29.72 -1.94 1.90
C ALA A 707 -30.53 -0.92 1.07
N ILE A 708 -30.21 0.37 1.19
CA ILE A 708 -30.80 1.43 0.37
C ILE A 708 -30.48 1.18 -1.12
N LEU A 709 -29.21 0.93 -1.47
CA LEU A 709 -28.82 0.65 -2.86
C LEU A 709 -29.52 -0.60 -3.40
N ALA A 710 -29.60 -1.68 -2.62
CA ALA A 710 -30.28 -2.90 -3.02
C ALA A 710 -31.76 -2.65 -3.32
N ILE A 711 -32.45 -1.85 -2.51
CA ILE A 711 -33.84 -1.44 -2.75
C ILE A 711 -33.92 -0.57 -4.01
N LEU A 712 -33.01 0.39 -4.21
CA LEU A 712 -33.00 1.25 -5.39
C LEU A 712 -32.81 0.43 -6.68
N TYR A 713 -31.80 -0.45 -6.74
CA TYR A 713 -31.61 -1.35 -7.87
C TYR A 713 -32.81 -2.28 -8.06
N LEU A 714 -33.35 -2.87 -6.99
CA LEU A 714 -34.51 -3.77 -7.07
C LEU A 714 -35.74 -3.05 -7.65
N VAL A 715 -36.05 -1.85 -7.17
CA VAL A 715 -37.17 -1.05 -7.66
C VAL A 715 -37.00 -0.77 -9.15
N ILE A 716 -35.82 -0.34 -9.57
CA ILE A 716 -35.55 0.06 -10.96
C ILE A 716 -35.56 -1.14 -11.89
N ILE A 717 -34.87 -2.23 -11.52
CA ILE A 717 -34.86 -3.47 -12.28
C ILE A 717 -36.28 -4.05 -12.37
N THR A 718 -37.06 -4.01 -11.29
CA THR A 718 -38.45 -4.50 -11.30
C THR A 718 -39.33 -3.64 -12.20
N CYS A 719 -39.21 -2.31 -12.14
CA CYS A 719 -39.93 -1.40 -13.01
C CYS A 719 -39.59 -1.65 -14.48
N LEU A 720 -38.30 -1.77 -14.82
CA LEU A 720 -37.83 -2.06 -16.17
C LEU A 720 -38.31 -3.44 -16.65
N THR A 721 -38.21 -4.47 -15.81
CA THR A 721 -38.67 -5.82 -16.13
C THR A 721 -40.18 -5.88 -16.35
N LYS A 722 -40.98 -5.15 -15.54
CA LYS A 722 -42.43 -5.06 -15.73
C LYS A 722 -42.80 -4.30 -17.00
N LEU A 723 -42.11 -3.18 -17.28
CA LEU A 723 -42.28 -2.44 -18.52
C LEU A 723 -41.99 -3.33 -19.73
N ALA A 724 -40.88 -4.06 -19.65
CA ALA A 724 -40.44 -4.96 -20.70
C ALA A 724 -41.39 -6.14 -20.94
N LYS A 725 -41.89 -6.80 -19.88
CA LYS A 725 -42.93 -7.85 -20.00
C LYS A 725 -44.23 -7.31 -20.60
N ARG A 726 -44.59 -6.05 -20.31
CA ARG A 726 -45.76 -5.41 -20.90
C ARG A 726 -45.56 -5.14 -22.40
N LEU A 727 -44.35 -4.78 -22.82
CA LEU A 727 -43.98 -4.63 -24.24
C LEU A 727 -43.98 -6.00 -24.94
N GLU A 728 -43.42 -7.03 -24.31
CA GLU A 728 -43.42 -8.40 -24.83
C GLU A 728 -44.86 -8.91 -25.10
N LYS A 729 -45.77 -8.74 -24.13
CA LYS A 729 -47.19 -9.12 -24.27
C LYS A 729 -47.96 -8.38 -25.36
N ARG A 730 -47.46 -7.22 -25.81
CA ARG A 730 -48.07 -6.47 -26.93
C ARG A 730 -47.49 -6.87 -28.30
N LEU A 731 -46.36 -7.58 -28.31
CA LEU A 731 -45.62 -7.97 -29.51
C LEU A 731 -45.75 -9.47 -29.83
N LYS A 732 -46.14 -10.28 -28.84
CA LYS A 732 -46.84 -11.55 -29.05
C LYS A 732 -48.27 -11.27 -29.48
#